data_AF-A0A2T7PLX9-F1
#
_entry.id   AF-A0A2T7PLX9-F1
#
_cell.length_a   1.000
_cell.length_b   1.000
_cell.length_c   1.000
_cell.angle_alpha   90.00
_cell.angle_beta   90.00
_cell.angle_gamma   90.00
#
_symmetry.space_group_name_H-M   'P 1'
#
loop_
_entity.id
_entity.type
_entity.pdbx_description
1 polymer ?
#
loop_
_entity_poly.entity_id
_entity_poly.type
_entity_poly.pdbx_seq_one_letter_code
_entity_poly.pdbx_strand_id
1 'polypeptide(L)'
;MATTATAQAQQKFTNLRRRLDQLGYQQPLGIESLPLVEKLFADLIHTTESLKNAKQQLGQKQTESLDLESAVAPYRSDNARLIKENNDLHMQVIKQKEDADAVVRELKASLRKLEHENADLKFLNNQYVHKVRQLERESKEKSERILQLQEKNFQAVVQTPGGRKKTIPFRRQRMEIDATVPDTYSGSSFRVPPPEDPYVADLLQVADSKIAQLEAEVSRIEDEKDIMDRKLKNFRQQVEARDEEIDRLTKMLDGGRPSDVVSLDAKNRANERMISHLNIQVDFLQQKNRDLERKLSDYRLSAEDAESRLVKSVARNRELEMELKGVDRMAKKLQTDKDVVVRAADREMGEAKEELEKSRHELEDLDMQIAQLKAENSRLAKDYADMKARLTVREADTLKLEDLLDRLQEEKKRLIQRANKLTANEKELVLEIERLKRKNGPSTKKGKIPSKLDAFIRGIEEEREYYRQQADALQRMLRGEPPRSSSPIRSRPSSRSGSPVRERPDKKMVAQHEAIVRVLEEEKEYYKKEYETLKALKRSVTPSRLTPTKSVAEESELLRLTRERDELKNLLDKFERHMAEIQANVKVLTAERDKLNNMYEETKEELMLVRRELIASPKSPKTSLAAQAILRRVENERDDAISDLRRMTTERDSLRERIKIATESSLSDRAKLEQRVEDLESTLHTVQAERDELLVRVANLKEDVKCMEDQVKDQALRLNQMDEDSSRQKTSAMQLKMIVEETEKSLADTQQRLLRREKELQAQEERAISLEDQLTSAQRMAAVQRDEMSAMRTTLAAVDREKDALQIAVDEKTEKVAYLNAELHDKERIISDLKVRVGELEAQLQHANDNLSLKDREVKSLRRQLDGTNEDLQETSRSRDIAMRENRRLQDDLTVMSKENQKLNGELQDTLEEREILKTQAQQYILEVRRVEDLLATKEQERSDLLDQYRKLSMEAEQYQTTSHQLESEGSNLRLELMTKESELRRMHDKIDNLEREIEEHVHAQQSYEQQVISLTRSVTTLEENLRQTEDEKAVLRADYTAARENAAQLDALKEQLQRKLTAMHLDKEQLQSLVEDLRQESELLQSQLSQERATVKNLEALLQTNREKEFQGQLLSQERNTEIQMLKDRLSLNDSKTQSQSREIASLRTRNVELEGDVERLRRQLSNEKFERDRAVQELRRNGIAPPLTLSEYSGEHLPRSLSRERTLPRSRSRSRSLSPPPRYRNSPNTSFAASVRQRSPDRSYLDSDYLDTMPKTYGHDVL
;
A
#
# COMPACT_ATOMS: atom_id res chain seq x y z
N MET A 1 -25.30 -47.94 -1.61
CA MET A 1 -25.99 -46.77 -2.20
C MET A 1 -27.11 -46.22 -1.31
N ALA A 2 -28.09 -47.01 -0.86
CA ALA A 2 -29.15 -46.48 0.04
C ALA A 2 -28.61 -45.86 1.34
N THR A 3 -27.65 -46.53 2.00
CA THR A 3 -26.99 -46.08 3.25
C THR A 3 -26.16 -44.80 3.11
N THR A 4 -25.57 -44.55 1.94
CA THR A 4 -24.81 -43.32 1.66
C THR A 4 -25.73 -42.13 1.43
N ALA A 5 -26.92 -42.35 0.85
CA ALA A 5 -27.91 -41.29 0.64
C ALA A 5 -28.52 -40.81 1.98
N THR A 6 -28.83 -41.73 2.91
CA THR A 6 -29.35 -41.35 4.23
C THR A 6 -28.32 -40.61 5.08
N ALA A 7 -27.04 -41.00 5.03
CA ALA A 7 -25.96 -40.27 5.70
C ALA A 7 -25.81 -38.82 5.18
N GLN A 8 -25.83 -38.64 3.85
CA GLN A 8 -25.80 -37.30 3.24
C GLN A 8 -27.04 -36.47 3.58
N ALA A 9 -28.24 -37.08 3.64
CA ALA A 9 -29.46 -36.41 4.08
C ALA A 9 -29.38 -35.94 5.55
N GLN A 10 -28.82 -36.76 6.45
CA GLN A 10 -28.60 -36.39 7.85
C GLN A 10 -27.55 -35.26 8.01
N GLN A 11 -26.51 -35.26 7.18
CA GLN A 11 -25.51 -34.18 7.17
C GLN A 11 -26.10 -32.85 6.63
N LYS A 12 -26.92 -32.91 5.57
CA LYS A 12 -27.70 -31.76 5.08
C LYS A 12 -28.68 -31.25 6.14
N PHE A 13 -29.42 -32.15 6.78
CA PHE A 13 -30.38 -31.83 7.84
C PHE A 13 -29.71 -31.09 9.01
N THR A 14 -28.61 -31.61 9.54
CA THR A 14 -27.90 -30.99 10.67
C THR A 14 -27.27 -29.64 10.30
N ASN A 15 -26.75 -29.48 9.07
CA ASN A 15 -26.22 -28.21 8.60
C ASN A 15 -27.31 -27.14 8.36
N LEU A 16 -28.42 -27.50 7.72
CA LEU A 16 -29.55 -26.59 7.53
C LEU A 16 -30.18 -26.22 8.87
N ARG A 17 -30.36 -27.20 9.76
CA ARG A 17 -30.91 -26.98 11.10
C ARG A 17 -30.07 -25.98 11.90
N ARG A 18 -28.74 -26.15 11.93
CA ARG A 18 -27.83 -25.21 12.60
C ARG A 18 -27.96 -23.78 12.07
N ARG A 19 -28.14 -23.60 10.75
CA ARG A 19 -28.39 -22.29 10.11
C ARG A 19 -29.75 -21.69 10.48
N LEU A 20 -30.78 -22.51 10.60
CA LEU A 20 -32.12 -22.09 11.05
C LEU A 20 -32.13 -21.70 12.54
N ASP A 21 -31.46 -22.48 13.41
CA ASP A 21 -31.28 -22.16 14.83
C ASP A 21 -30.53 -20.83 15.03
N GLN A 22 -29.47 -20.59 14.23
CA GLN A 22 -28.73 -19.32 14.20
C GLN A 22 -29.59 -18.10 13.82
N LEU A 23 -30.73 -18.33 13.15
CA LEU A 23 -31.70 -17.31 12.76
C LEU A 23 -32.99 -17.36 13.62
N GLY A 24 -32.98 -18.12 14.72
CA GLY A 24 -34.08 -18.21 15.69
C GLY A 24 -35.21 -19.18 15.34
N TYR A 25 -35.15 -19.88 14.20
CA TYR A 25 -36.19 -20.81 13.74
C TYR A 25 -36.07 -22.19 14.40
N GLN A 26 -36.43 -22.25 15.69
CA GLN A 26 -36.25 -23.43 16.52
C GLN A 26 -37.32 -24.53 16.38
N GLN A 27 -38.39 -24.32 15.61
CA GLN A 27 -39.51 -25.26 15.43
C GLN A 27 -39.03 -26.63 14.89
N PRO A 28 -39.59 -27.77 15.34
CA PRO A 28 -39.11 -29.09 14.93
C PRO A 28 -39.29 -29.33 13.42
N LEU A 29 -38.24 -29.83 12.77
CA LEU A 29 -38.19 -30.08 11.33
C LEU A 29 -38.14 -31.59 11.04
N GLY A 30 -39.01 -32.09 10.15
CA GLY A 30 -38.94 -33.47 9.65
C GLY A 30 -37.93 -33.63 8.51
N ILE A 31 -37.32 -34.82 8.40
CA ILE A 31 -36.36 -35.13 7.31
C ILE A 31 -37.03 -35.04 5.93
N GLU A 32 -38.32 -35.38 5.83
CA GLU A 32 -39.10 -35.30 4.58
C GLU A 32 -39.27 -33.85 4.09
N SER A 33 -39.37 -32.88 5.01
CA SER A 33 -39.46 -31.45 4.70
C SER A 33 -38.14 -30.83 4.23
N LEU A 34 -37.01 -31.53 4.43
CA LEU A 34 -35.66 -31.01 4.21
C LEU A 34 -35.45 -30.38 2.81
N PRO A 35 -35.84 -31.00 1.68
CA PRO A 35 -35.53 -30.43 0.36
C PRO A 35 -36.33 -29.16 0.04
N LEU A 36 -37.52 -29.01 0.63
CA LEU A 36 -38.35 -27.82 0.47
C LEU A 36 -37.79 -26.66 1.32
N VAL A 37 -37.43 -26.93 2.57
CA VAL A 37 -36.86 -25.90 3.45
C VAL A 37 -35.44 -25.51 3.01
N GLU A 38 -34.63 -26.45 2.47
CA GLU A 38 -33.32 -26.13 1.88
C GLU A 38 -33.45 -25.17 0.69
N LYS A 39 -34.48 -25.33 -0.16
CA LYS A 39 -34.80 -24.40 -1.26
C LYS A 39 -35.32 -23.05 -0.75
N LEU A 40 -36.39 -23.04 0.05
CA LEU A 40 -36.97 -21.79 0.57
C LEU A 40 -35.95 -20.95 1.36
N PHE A 41 -35.00 -21.60 2.04
CA PHE A 41 -33.91 -20.94 2.72
C PHE A 41 -32.87 -20.35 1.75
N ALA A 42 -32.54 -21.06 0.67
CA ALA A 42 -31.68 -20.52 -0.39
C ALA A 42 -32.34 -19.35 -1.13
N ASP A 43 -33.64 -19.44 -1.44
CA ASP A 43 -34.43 -18.38 -2.05
C ASP A 43 -34.52 -17.14 -1.13
N LEU A 44 -34.65 -17.34 0.19
CA LEU A 44 -34.64 -16.26 1.18
C LEU A 44 -33.26 -15.60 1.31
N ILE A 45 -32.17 -16.37 1.26
CA ILE A 45 -30.81 -15.80 1.19
C ILE A 45 -30.64 -15.01 -0.11
N HIS A 46 -30.96 -15.60 -1.27
CA HIS A 46 -30.81 -14.93 -2.56
C HIS A 46 -31.64 -13.64 -2.64
N THR A 47 -32.87 -13.63 -2.11
CA THR A 47 -33.71 -12.42 -2.10
C THR A 47 -33.24 -11.38 -1.08
N THR A 48 -32.71 -11.77 0.09
CA THR A 48 -32.14 -10.81 1.06
C THR A 48 -30.80 -10.24 0.61
N GLU A 49 -29.94 -11.04 -0.05
CA GLU A 49 -28.72 -10.57 -0.70
C GLU A 49 -29.03 -9.69 -1.91
N SER A 50 -30.01 -10.06 -2.75
CA SER A 50 -30.48 -9.20 -3.85
C SER A 50 -31.05 -7.87 -3.34
N LEU A 51 -31.83 -7.89 -2.25
CA LEU A 51 -32.35 -6.68 -1.61
C LEU A 51 -31.25 -5.84 -0.97
N LYS A 52 -30.22 -6.47 -0.38
CA LYS A 52 -29.04 -5.78 0.16
C LYS A 52 -28.25 -5.10 -0.96
N ASN A 53 -27.99 -5.80 -2.06
CA ASN A 53 -27.29 -5.27 -3.23
C ASN A 53 -28.09 -4.15 -3.90
N ALA A 54 -29.41 -4.32 -4.05
CA ALA A 54 -30.30 -3.27 -4.55
C ALA A 54 -30.30 -2.04 -3.64
N LYS A 55 -30.38 -2.20 -2.31
CA LYS A 55 -30.25 -1.10 -1.35
C LYS A 55 -28.87 -0.43 -1.39
N GLN A 56 -27.80 -1.20 -1.60
CA GLN A 56 -26.45 -0.67 -1.71
C GLN A 56 -26.27 0.15 -3.01
N GLN A 57 -26.83 -0.31 -4.12
CA GLN A 57 -26.89 0.46 -5.38
C GLN A 57 -27.79 1.70 -5.28
N LEU A 58 -28.89 1.63 -4.52
CA LEU A 58 -29.77 2.77 -4.26
C LEU A 58 -29.08 3.80 -3.36
N GLY A 59 -28.31 3.34 -2.36
CA GLY A 59 -27.43 4.18 -1.55
C GLY A 59 -26.31 4.83 -2.37
N GLN A 60 -25.65 4.07 -3.25
CA GLN A 60 -24.65 4.60 -4.20
C GLN A 60 -25.26 5.66 -5.13
N LYS A 61 -26.46 5.43 -5.67
CA LYS A 61 -27.17 6.43 -6.48
C LYS A 61 -27.66 7.64 -5.67
N GLN A 62 -27.92 7.47 -4.37
CA GLN A 62 -28.19 8.60 -3.47
C GLN A 62 -26.92 9.40 -3.18
N THR A 63 -25.75 8.77 -2.99
CA THR A 63 -24.48 9.50 -2.87
C THR A 63 -24.09 10.16 -4.19
N GLU A 64 -24.18 9.48 -5.33
CA GLU A 64 -23.97 10.09 -6.66
C GLU A 64 -24.92 11.27 -6.90
N SER A 65 -26.19 11.18 -6.48
CA SER A 65 -27.15 12.29 -6.58
C SER A 65 -26.82 13.43 -5.62
N LEU A 66 -26.28 13.16 -4.43
CA LEU A 66 -25.83 14.17 -3.48
C LEU A 66 -24.53 14.84 -3.93
N ASP A 67 -23.62 14.08 -4.55
CA ASP A 67 -22.37 14.60 -5.13
C ASP A 67 -22.65 15.43 -6.39
N LEU A 68 -23.61 15.02 -7.23
CA LEU A 68 -24.10 15.82 -8.35
C LEU A 68 -24.83 17.08 -7.86
N GLU A 69 -25.66 17.00 -6.82
CA GLU A 69 -26.31 18.20 -6.25
C GLU A 69 -25.30 19.12 -5.55
N SER A 70 -24.27 18.56 -4.91
CA SER A 70 -23.13 19.28 -4.33
C SER A 70 -22.29 19.97 -5.41
N ALA A 71 -22.03 19.31 -6.54
CA ALA A 71 -21.33 19.90 -7.69
C ALA A 71 -22.15 20.97 -8.41
N VAL A 72 -23.49 20.86 -8.40
CA VAL A 72 -24.42 21.82 -9.01
C VAL A 72 -24.77 22.98 -8.06
N ALA A 73 -24.64 22.82 -6.75
CA ALA A 73 -24.96 23.86 -5.76
C ALA A 73 -24.13 25.16 -5.92
N PRO A 74 -22.81 25.14 -6.18
CA PRO A 74 -22.02 26.32 -6.55
C PRO A 74 -22.62 27.04 -7.75
N TYR A 75 -22.89 26.35 -8.86
CA TYR A 75 -23.47 26.95 -10.06
C TYR A 75 -24.90 27.49 -9.84
N ARG A 76 -25.72 26.85 -9.00
CA ARG A 76 -27.01 27.41 -8.59
C ARG A 76 -26.85 28.67 -7.73
N SER A 77 -25.86 28.70 -6.84
CA SER A 77 -25.54 29.86 -5.98
C SER A 77 -24.99 31.04 -6.79
N ASP A 78 -24.01 30.79 -7.67
CA ASP A 78 -23.45 31.79 -8.58
C ASP A 78 -24.50 32.31 -9.56
N ASN A 79 -25.36 31.45 -10.13
CA ASN A 79 -26.43 31.90 -11.02
C ASN A 79 -27.51 32.71 -10.25
N ALA A 80 -27.84 32.33 -9.01
CA ALA A 80 -28.70 33.13 -8.15
C ALA A 80 -28.06 34.49 -7.80
N ARG A 81 -26.74 34.53 -7.55
CA ARG A 81 -26.01 35.79 -7.32
C ARG A 81 -25.97 36.65 -8.58
N LEU A 82 -25.66 36.09 -9.74
CA LEU A 82 -25.64 36.78 -11.03
C LEU A 82 -27.03 37.30 -11.44
N ILE A 83 -28.10 36.54 -11.18
CA ILE A 83 -29.48 37.00 -11.37
C ILE A 83 -29.79 38.17 -10.42
N LYS A 84 -29.33 38.11 -9.15
CA LYS A 84 -29.48 39.22 -8.22
C LYS A 84 -28.70 40.46 -8.67
N GLU A 85 -27.40 40.31 -8.97
CA GLU A 85 -26.54 41.38 -9.49
C GLU A 85 -27.11 41.99 -10.78
N ASN A 86 -27.66 41.18 -11.69
CA ASN A 86 -28.32 41.65 -12.92
C ASN A 86 -29.61 42.43 -12.62
N ASN A 87 -30.44 41.96 -11.68
CA ASN A 87 -31.65 42.67 -11.24
C ASN A 87 -31.31 43.99 -10.52
N ASP A 88 -30.30 43.99 -9.64
CA ASP A 88 -29.84 45.16 -8.89
C ASP A 88 -29.25 46.20 -9.86
N LEU A 89 -28.45 45.77 -10.85
CA LEU A 89 -27.96 46.62 -11.95
C LEU A 89 -29.10 47.14 -12.84
N HIS A 90 -30.10 46.30 -13.17
CA HIS A 90 -31.25 46.72 -13.97
C HIS A 90 -32.10 47.76 -13.22
N MET A 91 -32.27 47.61 -11.90
CA MET A 91 -32.90 48.62 -11.05
C MET A 91 -32.06 49.89 -10.94
N GLN A 92 -30.73 49.79 -10.89
CA GLN A 92 -29.84 50.95 -10.91
C GLN A 92 -29.92 51.71 -12.24
N VAL A 93 -30.01 50.99 -13.37
CA VAL A 93 -30.21 51.57 -14.72
C VAL A 93 -31.59 52.22 -14.86
N ILE A 94 -32.66 51.60 -14.33
CA ILE A 94 -33.99 52.23 -14.25
C ILE A 94 -33.90 53.53 -13.47
N LYS A 95 -33.33 53.50 -12.25
CA LYS A 95 -33.24 54.68 -11.40
C LYS A 95 -32.41 55.80 -12.03
N GLN A 96 -31.23 55.49 -12.57
CA GLN A 96 -30.40 56.46 -13.28
C GLN A 96 -31.15 57.07 -14.49
N LYS A 97 -31.98 56.30 -15.18
CA LYS A 97 -32.84 56.81 -16.25
C LYS A 97 -33.95 57.70 -15.71
N GLU A 98 -34.63 57.33 -14.62
CA GLU A 98 -35.68 58.14 -14.00
C GLU A 98 -35.16 59.47 -13.45
N ASP A 99 -33.98 59.46 -12.82
CA ASP A 99 -33.24 60.63 -12.37
C ASP A 99 -32.83 61.51 -13.57
N ALA A 100 -32.30 60.92 -14.65
CA ALA A 100 -31.97 61.65 -15.88
C ALA A 100 -33.22 62.24 -16.57
N ASP A 101 -34.32 61.49 -16.66
CA ASP A 101 -35.60 61.96 -17.19
C ASP A 101 -36.23 63.03 -16.27
N ALA A 102 -35.90 63.07 -14.97
CA ALA A 102 -36.27 64.16 -14.06
C ALA A 102 -35.46 65.43 -14.37
N VAL A 103 -34.13 65.34 -14.45
CA VAL A 103 -33.26 66.47 -14.82
C VAL A 103 -33.62 67.00 -16.21
N VAL A 104 -33.91 66.13 -17.18
CA VAL A 104 -34.36 66.53 -18.53
C VAL A 104 -35.73 67.22 -18.50
N ARG A 105 -36.66 66.81 -17.62
CA ARG A 105 -37.95 67.52 -17.43
C ARG A 105 -37.75 68.90 -16.81
N GLU A 106 -36.87 69.02 -15.81
CA GLU A 106 -36.56 70.28 -15.13
C GLU A 106 -35.83 71.25 -16.05
N LEU A 107 -34.80 70.81 -16.78
CA LEU A 107 -34.13 71.60 -17.80
C LEU A 107 -35.10 72.06 -18.91
N LYS A 108 -36.04 71.20 -19.34
CA LYS A 108 -37.12 71.59 -20.26
C LYS A 108 -38.17 72.51 -19.64
N ALA A 109 -38.25 72.65 -18.32
CA ALA A 109 -39.10 73.64 -17.65
C ALA A 109 -38.36 74.98 -17.51
N SER A 110 -37.09 74.95 -17.09
CA SER A 110 -36.20 76.11 -17.03
C SER A 110 -36.03 76.77 -18.39
N LEU A 111 -35.76 75.98 -19.44
CA LEU A 111 -35.64 76.48 -20.81
C LEU A 111 -36.93 77.18 -21.28
N ARG A 112 -38.12 76.65 -20.96
CA ARG A 112 -39.39 77.31 -21.31
C ARG A 112 -39.66 78.58 -20.51
N LYS A 113 -39.23 78.67 -19.24
CA LYS A 113 -39.25 79.94 -18.48
C LYS A 113 -38.36 80.98 -19.16
N LEU A 114 -37.11 80.61 -19.46
CA LEU A 114 -36.15 81.48 -20.14
C LEU A 114 -36.63 81.87 -21.56
N GLU A 115 -37.33 81.00 -22.29
CA GLU A 115 -37.96 81.35 -23.57
C GLU A 115 -39.08 82.39 -23.42
N HIS A 116 -39.91 82.30 -22.37
CA HIS A 116 -40.94 83.28 -22.06
C HIS A 116 -40.32 84.61 -21.60
N GLU A 117 -39.38 84.60 -20.65
CA GLU A 117 -38.64 85.79 -20.20
C GLU A 117 -37.92 86.48 -21.38
N ASN A 118 -37.35 85.71 -22.31
CA ASN A 118 -36.70 86.23 -23.51
C ASN A 118 -37.73 86.79 -24.52
N ALA A 119 -38.93 86.23 -24.60
CA ALA A 119 -40.04 86.79 -25.39
C ALA A 119 -40.56 88.11 -24.79
N ASP A 120 -40.72 88.19 -23.47
CA ASP A 120 -41.14 89.41 -22.75
C ASP A 120 -40.08 90.50 -22.84
N LEU A 121 -38.79 90.17 -22.69
CA LEU A 121 -37.69 91.09 -22.92
C LEU A 121 -37.60 91.56 -24.37
N LYS A 122 -37.91 90.71 -25.36
CA LYS A 122 -38.04 91.12 -26.77
C LYS A 122 -39.23 92.03 -27.01
N PHE A 123 -40.38 91.78 -26.36
CA PHE A 123 -41.56 92.64 -26.43
C PHE A 123 -41.26 94.03 -25.83
N LEU A 124 -40.66 94.07 -24.64
CA LEU A 124 -40.25 95.29 -23.96
C LEU A 124 -39.18 96.06 -24.75
N ASN A 125 -38.19 95.38 -25.32
CA ASN A 125 -37.17 96.01 -26.19
C ASN A 125 -37.83 96.59 -27.45
N ASN A 126 -38.74 95.85 -28.12
CA ASN A 126 -39.52 96.39 -29.24
C ASN A 126 -40.34 97.62 -28.81
N GLN A 127 -40.96 97.62 -27.62
CA GLN A 127 -41.70 98.77 -27.09
C GLN A 127 -40.77 99.99 -26.90
N TYR A 128 -39.56 99.80 -26.34
CA TYR A 128 -38.56 100.86 -26.22
C TYR A 128 -38.07 101.35 -27.60
N VAL A 129 -37.82 100.46 -28.56
CA VAL A 129 -37.45 100.83 -29.95
C VAL A 129 -38.57 101.63 -30.62
N HIS A 130 -39.83 101.24 -30.43
CA HIS A 130 -40.99 102.03 -30.90
C HIS A 130 -41.08 103.39 -30.22
N LYS A 131 -40.75 103.50 -28.92
CA LYS A 131 -40.75 104.77 -28.19
C LYS A 131 -39.59 105.68 -28.61
N VAL A 132 -38.39 105.13 -28.82
CA VAL A 132 -37.25 105.86 -29.42
C VAL A 132 -37.63 106.37 -30.81
N ARG A 133 -38.17 105.52 -31.70
CA ARG A 133 -38.67 105.92 -33.03
C ARG A 133 -39.83 106.92 -32.99
N GLN A 134 -40.56 107.05 -31.87
CA GLN A 134 -41.51 108.14 -31.67
C GLN A 134 -40.76 109.44 -31.33
N LEU A 135 -39.88 109.41 -30.33
CA LEU A 135 -39.12 110.56 -29.87
C LEU A 135 -38.18 111.10 -30.97
N GLU A 136 -37.62 110.25 -31.82
CA GLU A 136 -36.85 110.62 -33.01
C GLU A 136 -37.70 111.38 -34.04
N ARG A 137 -38.94 110.94 -34.30
CA ARG A 137 -39.87 111.65 -35.20
C ARG A 137 -40.29 112.98 -34.61
N GLU A 138 -40.70 113.01 -33.34
CA GLU A 138 -41.02 114.27 -32.65
C GLU A 138 -39.83 115.23 -32.61
N SER A 139 -38.60 114.72 -32.43
CA SER A 139 -37.37 115.51 -32.46
C SER A 139 -37.06 116.03 -33.87
N LYS A 140 -37.28 115.22 -34.91
CA LYS A 140 -37.15 115.62 -36.31
C LYS A 140 -38.18 116.68 -36.69
N GLU A 141 -39.45 116.50 -36.31
CA GLU A 141 -40.53 117.48 -36.50
C GLU A 141 -40.23 118.81 -35.76
N LYS A 142 -39.74 118.74 -34.51
CA LYS A 142 -39.28 119.93 -33.76
C LYS A 142 -38.09 120.61 -34.45
N SER A 143 -37.15 119.83 -35.00
CA SER A 143 -35.96 120.34 -35.72
C SER A 143 -36.32 120.97 -37.06
N GLU A 144 -37.21 120.34 -37.84
CA GLU A 144 -37.78 120.89 -39.08
C GLU A 144 -38.59 122.15 -38.79
N ARG A 145 -39.33 122.20 -37.67
CA ARG A 145 -40.03 123.41 -37.26
C ARG A 145 -39.08 124.54 -36.84
N ILE A 146 -37.97 124.23 -36.19
CA ILE A 146 -36.91 125.19 -35.89
C ILE A 146 -36.28 125.70 -37.19
N LEU A 147 -35.99 124.83 -38.17
CA LEU A 147 -35.51 125.22 -39.50
C LEU A 147 -36.51 126.14 -40.22
N GLN A 148 -37.80 125.80 -40.28
CA GLN A 148 -38.84 126.66 -40.86
C GLN A 148 -38.91 128.04 -40.19
N LEU A 149 -38.70 128.12 -38.87
CA LEU A 149 -38.70 129.38 -38.12
C LEU A 149 -37.39 130.19 -38.32
N GLN A 150 -36.29 129.52 -38.64
CA GLN A 150 -35.02 130.15 -39.03
C GLN A 150 -35.05 130.65 -40.48
N GLU A 151 -35.52 129.85 -41.44
CA GLU A 151 -35.73 130.27 -42.83
C GLU A 151 -36.64 131.51 -42.93
N LYS A 152 -37.74 131.53 -42.17
CA LYS A 152 -38.63 132.70 -42.07
C LYS A 152 -38.01 133.90 -41.34
N ASN A 153 -36.92 133.72 -40.60
CA ASN A 153 -36.12 134.83 -40.05
C ASN A 153 -35.14 135.41 -41.08
N PHE A 154 -34.59 134.59 -41.98
CA PHE A 154 -33.59 135.01 -42.97
C PHE A 154 -34.12 135.97 -44.06
N GLN A 155 -35.42 136.25 -44.09
CA GLN A 155 -36.06 137.14 -45.08
C GLN A 155 -36.50 138.51 -44.50
N ALA A 156 -36.14 138.81 -43.24
CA ALA A 156 -36.40 140.11 -42.60
C ALA A 156 -35.37 141.20 -43.01
N VAL A 157 -35.45 141.69 -44.26
CA VAL A 157 -34.57 142.78 -44.75
C VAL A 157 -35.13 144.16 -44.38
N VAL A 158 -34.70 144.69 -43.23
CA VAL A 158 -35.05 146.08 -42.83
C VAL A 158 -34.17 147.08 -43.58
N GLN A 159 -34.78 147.88 -44.45
CA GLN A 159 -34.11 148.86 -45.31
C GLN A 159 -34.06 150.24 -44.64
N THR A 160 -32.88 150.67 -44.18
CA THR A 160 -32.69 151.99 -43.54
C THR A 160 -32.16 153.05 -44.53
N PRO A 161 -32.77 154.26 -44.60
CA PRO A 161 -32.22 155.37 -45.38
C PRO A 161 -30.93 155.94 -44.74
N GLY A 162 -29.77 155.38 -45.11
CA GLY A 162 -28.48 155.81 -44.57
C GLY A 162 -27.35 154.85 -44.93
N GLY A 163 -26.82 154.96 -46.15
CA GLY A 163 -25.93 153.96 -46.73
C GLY A 163 -24.56 153.81 -46.08
N ARG A 164 -24.44 152.98 -45.03
CA ARG A 164 -23.18 152.39 -44.54
C ARG A 164 -23.43 150.97 -44.00
N LYS A 165 -23.05 149.95 -44.77
CA LYS A 165 -23.14 148.54 -44.34
C LYS A 165 -22.13 148.26 -43.22
N LYS A 166 -22.62 147.85 -42.04
CA LYS A 166 -21.82 147.18 -41.00
C LYS A 166 -22.55 145.90 -40.57
N THR A 167 -21.84 144.78 -40.58
CA THR A 167 -22.32 143.49 -40.06
C THR A 167 -22.27 143.50 -38.53
N ILE A 168 -23.38 143.08 -37.89
CA ILE A 168 -23.48 142.95 -36.43
C ILE A 168 -23.58 141.46 -36.09
N PRO A 169 -22.71 140.90 -35.23
CA PRO A 169 -22.82 139.51 -34.79
C PRO A 169 -24.08 139.24 -33.97
N PHE A 170 -24.69 138.05 -34.14
CA PHE A 170 -25.88 137.64 -33.40
C PHE A 170 -25.60 137.42 -31.90
N ARG A 171 -25.88 138.43 -31.07
CA ARG A 171 -26.02 138.27 -29.63
C ARG A 171 -27.45 137.82 -29.33
N ARG A 172 -27.64 136.62 -28.75
CA ARG A 172 -28.99 136.14 -28.38
C ARG A 172 -29.60 137.07 -27.31
N GLN A 173 -30.69 137.72 -27.66
CA GLN A 173 -31.45 138.60 -26.79
C GLN A 173 -32.31 137.76 -25.84
N ARG A 174 -32.13 137.94 -24.53
CA ARG A 174 -33.17 137.58 -23.55
C ARG A 174 -34.28 138.63 -23.62
N MET A 175 -35.51 138.20 -23.45
CA MET A 175 -36.64 139.10 -23.25
C MET A 175 -37.39 138.62 -22.01
N GLU A 176 -37.43 139.47 -20.99
CA GLU A 176 -38.43 139.40 -19.93
C GLU A 176 -39.75 139.99 -20.46
N ILE A 177 -40.89 139.53 -19.92
CA ILE A 177 -42.22 139.98 -20.33
C ILE A 177 -42.97 140.45 -19.09
N ASP A 178 -43.10 141.76 -18.95
CA ASP A 178 -43.96 142.41 -17.98
C ASP A 178 -45.30 142.82 -18.62
N ALA A 179 -46.32 142.96 -17.76
CA ALA A 179 -47.69 143.38 -18.04
C ALA A 179 -48.61 142.40 -18.81
N THR A 180 -49.91 142.57 -18.59
CA THR A 180 -50.99 141.65 -18.99
C THR A 180 -52.23 142.42 -19.47
N VAL A 181 -53.09 141.71 -20.22
CA VAL A 181 -54.43 142.13 -20.70
C VAL A 181 -54.44 143.35 -21.67
N PRO A 182 -55.51 143.57 -22.49
CA PRO A 182 -56.81 144.04 -22.00
C PRO A 182 -58.02 143.22 -22.46
N ASP A 183 -59.05 143.17 -21.60
CA ASP A 183 -60.37 142.64 -21.90
C ASP A 183 -61.17 143.51 -22.87
N THR A 184 -62.18 142.92 -23.52
CA THR A 184 -63.37 143.66 -23.97
C THR A 184 -64.61 143.16 -23.24
N TYR A 185 -65.00 143.89 -22.21
CA TYR A 185 -66.28 143.74 -21.53
C TYR A 185 -67.45 143.99 -22.50
N SER A 186 -68.54 143.23 -22.37
CA SER A 186 -69.77 143.69 -21.70
C SER A 186 -70.95 142.78 -22.04
N GLY A 187 -71.93 142.68 -21.14
CA GLY A 187 -73.16 141.92 -21.35
C GLY A 187 -74.42 142.77 -21.16
N SER A 188 -75.49 142.10 -20.70
CA SER A 188 -76.77 142.66 -20.25
C SER A 188 -77.89 142.84 -21.31
N SER A 189 -78.70 141.77 -21.39
CA SER A 189 -80.15 141.81 -21.15
C SER A 189 -81.16 141.95 -22.31
N PHE A 190 -82.32 141.32 -22.05
CA PHE A 190 -83.61 141.39 -22.75
C PHE A 190 -83.70 140.69 -24.13
N ARG A 191 -84.77 139.96 -24.47
CA ARG A 191 -86.11 139.82 -23.83
C ARG A 191 -86.74 138.44 -24.10
N VAL A 192 -87.48 137.92 -23.13
CA VAL A 192 -88.63 137.01 -23.29
C VAL A 192 -89.76 137.60 -22.44
N PRO A 193 -90.80 138.19 -23.06
CA PRO A 193 -92.18 137.68 -22.92
C PRO A 193 -93.08 138.05 -24.14
N PRO A 194 -94.42 137.92 -24.11
CA PRO A 194 -95.28 136.80 -23.66
C PRO A 194 -96.25 136.34 -24.80
N PRO A 195 -97.12 135.33 -24.59
CA PRO A 195 -98.27 135.05 -25.46
C PRO A 195 -99.57 135.80 -25.07
N GLU A 196 -100.44 136.01 -26.07
CA GLU A 196 -101.93 136.10 -26.07
C GLU A 196 -102.52 137.25 -26.91
N ASP A 197 -103.25 136.87 -27.98
CA ASP A 197 -104.41 137.51 -28.67
C ASP A 197 -104.37 138.99 -29.16
N PRO A 198 -105.32 139.43 -30.03
CA PRO A 198 -106.25 138.67 -30.87
C PRO A 198 -106.22 139.04 -32.37
N TYR A 199 -106.44 138.06 -33.26
CA TYR A 199 -107.02 138.35 -34.59
C TYR A 199 -107.89 137.20 -35.10
N VAL A 200 -109.18 137.48 -35.27
CA VAL A 200 -110.14 136.52 -35.86
C VAL A 200 -109.93 136.50 -37.37
N ALA A 201 -109.12 135.56 -37.85
CA ALA A 201 -109.04 135.15 -39.24
C ALA A 201 -109.38 133.67 -39.36
N ASP A 202 -110.23 133.35 -40.34
CA ASP A 202 -110.90 132.08 -40.55
C ASP A 202 -110.01 130.85 -40.31
N LEU A 203 -110.50 129.89 -39.51
CA LEU A 203 -109.78 128.66 -39.20
C LEU A 203 -109.55 127.79 -40.44
N LEU A 204 -110.42 127.94 -41.47
CA LEU A 204 -110.18 127.40 -42.80
C LEU A 204 -108.94 128.03 -43.44
N GLN A 205 -108.82 129.35 -43.45
CA GLN A 205 -107.70 130.03 -44.13
C GLN A 205 -106.33 129.73 -43.48
N VAL A 206 -106.28 129.51 -42.16
CA VAL A 206 -105.06 129.05 -41.48
C VAL A 206 -104.76 127.59 -41.79
N ALA A 207 -105.78 126.72 -41.87
CA ALA A 207 -105.62 125.34 -42.31
C ALA A 207 -105.15 125.26 -43.77
N ASP A 208 -105.78 125.99 -44.70
CA ASP A 208 -105.43 126.08 -46.11
C ASP A 208 -104.02 126.65 -46.30
N SER A 209 -103.63 127.67 -45.53
CA SER A 209 -102.25 128.19 -45.55
C SER A 209 -101.24 127.17 -45.05
N LYS A 210 -101.63 126.31 -44.09
CA LYS A 210 -100.76 125.26 -43.56
C LYS A 210 -100.68 124.04 -44.50
N ILE A 211 -101.79 123.71 -45.15
CA ILE A 211 -101.88 122.71 -46.22
C ILE A 211 -101.02 123.17 -47.39
N ALA A 212 -101.21 124.39 -47.91
CA ALA A 212 -100.39 124.94 -49.01
C ALA A 212 -98.89 125.01 -48.67
N GLN A 213 -98.51 125.27 -47.40
CA GLN A 213 -97.11 125.18 -46.96
C GLN A 213 -96.58 123.74 -46.95
N LEU A 214 -97.37 122.78 -46.48
CA LEU A 214 -96.99 121.36 -46.46
C LEU A 214 -97.01 120.75 -47.86
N GLU A 215 -97.93 121.15 -48.74
CA GLU A 215 -97.96 120.79 -50.16
C GLU A 215 -96.78 121.41 -50.92
N ALA A 216 -96.39 122.66 -50.62
CA ALA A 216 -95.19 123.26 -51.18
C ALA A 216 -93.89 122.59 -50.66
N GLU A 217 -93.86 122.14 -49.40
CA GLU A 217 -92.71 121.43 -48.84
C GLU A 217 -92.63 119.97 -49.33
N VAL A 218 -93.76 119.28 -49.48
CA VAL A 218 -93.86 117.98 -50.17
C VAL A 218 -93.46 118.13 -51.63
N SER A 219 -93.99 119.12 -52.37
CA SER A 219 -93.61 119.40 -53.76
C SER A 219 -92.13 119.72 -53.88
N ARG A 220 -91.53 120.44 -52.91
CA ARG A 220 -90.07 120.69 -52.91
C ARG A 220 -89.28 119.40 -52.68
N ILE A 221 -89.72 118.53 -51.79
CA ILE A 221 -89.08 117.23 -51.52
C ILE A 221 -89.29 116.26 -52.69
N GLU A 222 -90.44 116.29 -53.36
CA GLU A 222 -90.73 115.53 -54.56
C GLU A 222 -89.91 116.06 -55.74
N ASP A 223 -89.77 117.37 -55.95
CA ASP A 223 -88.87 117.96 -56.94
C ASP A 223 -87.41 117.67 -56.64
N GLU A 224 -86.95 117.75 -55.38
CA GLU A 224 -85.58 117.38 -55.00
C GLU A 224 -85.32 115.88 -55.23
N LYS A 225 -86.29 115.02 -54.88
CA LYS A 225 -86.25 113.59 -55.18
C LYS A 225 -86.23 113.35 -56.68
N ASP A 226 -87.11 113.97 -57.47
CA ASP A 226 -87.17 113.79 -58.91
C ASP A 226 -85.93 114.37 -59.59
N ILE A 227 -85.32 115.43 -59.06
CA ILE A 227 -84.00 115.92 -59.48
C ILE A 227 -82.91 114.90 -59.16
N MET A 228 -82.96 114.22 -58.02
CA MET A 228 -82.01 113.15 -57.67
C MET A 228 -82.25 111.86 -58.47
N ASP A 229 -83.49 111.47 -58.74
CA ASP A 229 -83.86 110.32 -59.56
C ASP A 229 -83.59 110.60 -61.05
N ARG A 230 -83.79 111.82 -61.54
CA ARG A 230 -83.34 112.29 -62.87
C ARG A 230 -81.82 112.36 -62.95
N LYS A 231 -81.10 112.75 -61.88
CA LYS A 231 -79.62 112.67 -61.83
C LYS A 231 -79.14 111.22 -61.81
N LEU A 232 -79.74 110.35 -61.00
CA LEU A 232 -79.43 108.91 -60.98
C LEU A 232 -79.77 108.25 -62.31
N LYS A 233 -80.87 108.63 -62.97
CA LYS A 233 -81.23 108.18 -64.31
C LYS A 233 -80.27 108.72 -65.37
N ASN A 234 -79.85 109.98 -65.30
CA ASN A 234 -78.86 110.54 -66.21
C ASN A 234 -77.47 109.92 -65.99
N PHE A 235 -77.07 109.60 -64.76
CA PHE A 235 -75.83 108.87 -64.49
C PHE A 235 -75.95 107.40 -64.92
N ARG A 236 -77.09 106.73 -64.71
CA ARG A 236 -77.34 105.38 -65.24
C ARG A 236 -77.36 105.38 -66.76
N GLN A 237 -77.95 106.36 -67.43
CA GLN A 237 -77.98 106.47 -68.89
C GLN A 237 -76.64 106.95 -69.47
N GLN A 238 -75.82 107.69 -68.72
CA GLN A 238 -74.42 107.94 -69.09
C GLN A 238 -73.53 106.70 -68.87
N VAL A 239 -73.86 105.85 -67.90
CA VAL A 239 -73.21 104.54 -67.72
C VAL A 239 -73.67 103.61 -68.84
N GLU A 240 -74.97 103.36 -69.02
CA GLU A 240 -75.54 102.56 -70.12
C GLU A 240 -75.05 103.03 -71.50
N ALA A 241 -75.09 104.33 -71.83
CA ALA A 241 -74.60 104.80 -73.13
C ALA A 241 -73.07 104.73 -73.28
N ARG A 242 -72.30 104.68 -72.18
CA ARG A 242 -70.87 104.36 -72.23
C ARG A 242 -70.63 102.86 -72.32
N ASP A 243 -71.41 102.06 -71.62
CA ASP A 243 -71.30 100.60 -71.57
C ASP A 243 -71.78 99.96 -72.86
N GLU A 244 -72.82 100.50 -73.53
CA GLU A 244 -73.25 100.10 -74.87
C GLU A 244 -72.21 100.44 -75.94
N GLU A 245 -71.60 101.63 -75.90
CA GLU A 245 -70.52 101.99 -76.84
C GLU A 245 -69.23 101.24 -76.51
N ILE A 246 -68.94 100.94 -75.23
CA ILE A 246 -67.84 100.05 -74.81
C ILE A 246 -68.10 98.63 -75.29
N ASP A 247 -69.30 98.08 -75.14
CA ASP A 247 -69.65 96.72 -75.53
C ASP A 247 -69.68 96.57 -77.06
N ARG A 248 -70.08 97.62 -77.79
CA ARG A 248 -69.94 97.75 -79.24
C ARG A 248 -68.46 97.81 -79.68
N LEU A 249 -67.62 98.61 -79.01
CA LEU A 249 -66.18 98.67 -79.27
C LEU A 249 -65.45 97.39 -78.86
N THR A 250 -65.92 96.70 -77.82
CA THR A 250 -65.35 95.44 -77.32
C THR A 250 -65.72 94.26 -78.22
N LYS A 251 -66.94 94.23 -78.77
CA LYS A 251 -67.34 93.28 -79.82
C LYS A 251 -66.71 93.58 -81.19
N MET A 252 -66.14 94.79 -81.37
CA MET A 252 -65.21 95.12 -82.46
C MET A 252 -63.73 94.84 -82.13
N LEU A 253 -63.41 94.46 -80.89
CA LEU A 253 -62.11 93.99 -80.43
C LEU A 253 -62.17 92.52 -79.97
N ASP A 254 -63.04 91.73 -80.62
CA ASP A 254 -63.08 90.27 -80.52
C ASP A 254 -61.85 89.66 -81.22
N GLY A 255 -60.69 89.89 -80.59
CA GLY A 255 -59.34 89.65 -81.09
C GLY A 255 -58.32 89.57 -79.94
N GLY A 256 -58.78 89.29 -78.73
CA GLY A 256 -57.98 89.14 -77.51
C GLY A 256 -58.81 88.58 -76.37
N ARG A 257 -58.20 87.82 -75.43
CA ARG A 257 -58.92 87.18 -74.32
C ARG A 257 -59.48 88.23 -73.32
N PRO A 258 -60.81 88.32 -73.11
CA PRO A 258 -61.39 89.35 -72.24
C PRO A 258 -61.15 89.14 -70.73
N SER A 259 -61.19 90.24 -69.98
CA SER A 259 -60.93 90.30 -68.54
C SER A 259 -61.92 89.48 -67.70
N ASP A 260 -63.15 89.28 -68.16
CA ASP A 260 -64.14 88.50 -67.41
C ASP A 260 -63.84 87.00 -67.41
N VAL A 261 -63.21 86.47 -68.46
CA VAL A 261 -62.68 85.10 -68.45
C VAL A 261 -61.53 85.01 -67.45
N VAL A 262 -60.67 86.04 -67.34
CA VAL A 262 -59.58 86.10 -66.34
C VAL A 262 -60.13 86.27 -64.92
N SER A 263 -61.26 86.97 -64.75
CA SER A 263 -61.92 87.19 -63.45
C SER A 263 -62.73 85.97 -63.01
N LEU A 264 -63.32 85.24 -63.95
CA LEU A 264 -63.91 83.93 -63.71
C LEU A 264 -62.82 82.90 -63.44
N ASP A 265 -61.67 82.92 -64.13
CA ASP A 265 -60.48 82.12 -63.78
C ASP A 265 -59.92 82.52 -62.41
N ALA A 266 -59.94 83.79 -62.02
CA ALA A 266 -59.48 84.21 -60.70
C ALA A 266 -60.39 83.69 -59.59
N LYS A 267 -61.72 83.76 -59.79
CA LYS A 267 -62.73 83.20 -58.88
C LYS A 267 -62.75 81.67 -58.89
N ASN A 268 -62.62 81.02 -60.06
CA ASN A 268 -62.55 79.58 -60.17
C ASN A 268 -61.24 79.06 -59.58
N ARG A 269 -60.08 79.67 -59.84
CA ARG A 269 -58.83 79.34 -59.13
C ARG A 269 -58.89 79.65 -57.64
N ALA A 270 -59.72 80.59 -57.19
CA ALA A 270 -59.95 80.81 -55.75
C ALA A 270 -60.85 79.71 -55.15
N ASN A 271 -61.89 79.28 -55.88
CA ASN A 271 -62.76 78.17 -55.52
C ASN A 271 -62.04 76.82 -55.60
N GLU A 272 -61.16 76.59 -56.57
CA GLU A 272 -60.26 75.44 -56.68
C GLU A 272 -59.21 75.46 -55.58
N ARG A 273 -58.67 76.63 -55.20
CA ARG A 273 -57.82 76.75 -54.01
C ARG A 273 -58.60 76.48 -52.73
N MET A 274 -59.88 76.88 -52.64
CA MET A 274 -60.76 76.56 -51.51
C MET A 274 -61.10 75.07 -51.47
N ILE A 275 -61.47 74.46 -52.59
CA ILE A 275 -61.77 73.02 -52.72
C ILE A 275 -60.49 72.19 -52.49
N SER A 276 -59.33 72.63 -52.98
CA SER A 276 -58.04 72.02 -52.69
C SER A 276 -57.69 72.14 -51.20
N HIS A 277 -57.90 73.31 -50.59
CA HIS A 277 -57.68 73.50 -49.15
C HIS A 277 -58.65 72.66 -48.30
N LEU A 278 -59.92 72.57 -48.69
CA LEU A 278 -60.93 71.72 -48.05
C LEU A 278 -60.63 70.23 -48.27
N ASN A 279 -60.15 69.81 -49.44
CA ASN A 279 -59.73 68.44 -49.69
C ASN A 279 -58.47 68.10 -48.88
N ILE A 280 -57.47 68.98 -48.83
CA ILE A 280 -56.29 68.84 -47.95
C ILE A 280 -56.73 68.81 -46.48
N GLN A 281 -57.75 69.57 -46.08
CA GLN A 281 -58.30 69.54 -44.72
C GLN A 281 -59.09 68.26 -44.45
N VAL A 282 -59.83 67.72 -45.42
CA VAL A 282 -60.53 66.43 -45.33
C VAL A 282 -59.54 65.28 -45.31
N ASP A 283 -58.49 65.29 -46.13
CA ASP A 283 -57.41 64.31 -46.13
C ASP A 283 -56.60 64.37 -44.83
N PHE A 284 -56.31 65.57 -44.32
CA PHE A 284 -55.71 65.77 -42.99
C PHE A 284 -56.61 65.26 -41.87
N LEU A 285 -57.93 65.48 -41.94
CA LEU A 285 -58.89 64.96 -40.95
C LEU A 285 -59.08 63.44 -41.08
N GLN A 286 -59.09 62.87 -42.28
CA GLN A 286 -59.12 61.43 -42.50
C GLN A 286 -57.82 60.77 -42.03
N GLN A 287 -56.66 61.37 -42.32
CA GLN A 287 -55.36 60.88 -41.85
C GLN A 287 -55.28 60.99 -40.32
N LYS A 288 -55.71 62.12 -39.74
CA LYS A 288 -55.80 62.31 -38.29
C LYS A 288 -56.77 61.32 -37.65
N ASN A 289 -57.89 60.98 -38.30
CA ASN A 289 -58.80 59.93 -37.83
C ASN A 289 -58.13 58.55 -37.92
N ARG A 290 -57.49 58.18 -39.03
CA ARG A 290 -56.71 56.93 -39.16
C ARG A 290 -55.59 56.84 -38.11
N ASP A 291 -54.93 57.95 -37.80
CA ASP A 291 -53.88 58.03 -36.78
C ASP A 291 -54.43 58.02 -35.35
N LEU A 292 -55.68 58.46 -35.13
CA LEU A 292 -56.41 58.30 -33.86
C LEU A 292 -56.95 56.86 -33.72
N GLU A 293 -57.42 56.24 -34.79
CA GLU A 293 -57.85 54.83 -34.85
C GLU A 293 -56.66 53.89 -34.59
N ARG A 294 -55.51 54.14 -35.21
CA ARG A 294 -54.23 53.49 -34.90
C ARG A 294 -53.89 53.63 -33.43
N LYS A 295 -53.83 54.86 -32.91
CA LYS A 295 -53.56 55.11 -31.47
C LYS A 295 -54.55 54.43 -30.55
N LEU A 296 -55.84 54.38 -30.89
CA LEU A 296 -56.85 53.63 -30.12
C LEU A 296 -56.64 52.11 -30.19
N SER A 297 -56.15 51.58 -31.31
CA SER A 297 -55.72 50.18 -31.42
C SER A 297 -54.46 49.92 -30.60
N ASP A 298 -53.46 50.80 -30.67
CA ASP A 298 -52.20 50.70 -29.92
C ASP A 298 -52.46 50.81 -28.41
N TYR A 299 -53.36 51.69 -27.98
CA TYR A 299 -53.80 51.81 -26.58
C TYR A 299 -54.59 50.59 -26.11
N ARG A 300 -55.39 49.93 -26.98
CA ARG A 300 -56.06 48.66 -26.65
C ARG A 300 -55.05 47.53 -26.49
N LEU A 301 -54.14 47.34 -27.44
CA LEU A 301 -53.08 46.34 -27.34
C LEU A 301 -52.17 46.57 -26.13
N SER A 302 -51.85 47.83 -25.82
CA SER A 302 -51.10 48.21 -24.62
C SER A 302 -51.90 47.96 -23.32
N ALA A 303 -53.22 48.12 -23.34
CA ALA A 303 -54.09 47.78 -22.21
C ALA A 303 -54.22 46.26 -22.02
N GLU A 304 -54.37 45.48 -23.09
CA GLU A 304 -54.42 44.02 -23.07
C GLU A 304 -53.09 43.39 -22.61
N ASP A 305 -51.95 43.96 -23.03
CA ASP A 305 -50.62 43.58 -22.52
C ASP A 305 -50.44 44.01 -21.05
N ALA A 306 -50.88 45.22 -20.66
CA ALA A 306 -50.88 45.65 -19.26
C ALA A 306 -51.77 44.75 -18.37
N GLU A 307 -52.93 44.30 -18.85
CA GLU A 307 -53.80 43.35 -18.16
C GLU A 307 -53.16 41.95 -18.10
N SER A 308 -52.54 41.48 -19.18
CA SER A 308 -51.77 40.23 -19.19
C SER A 308 -50.61 40.25 -18.18
N ARG A 309 -49.90 41.38 -18.09
CA ARG A 309 -48.85 41.62 -17.09
C ARG A 309 -49.43 41.67 -15.68
N LEU A 310 -50.55 42.38 -15.46
CA LEU A 310 -51.23 42.44 -14.17
C LEU A 310 -51.68 41.05 -13.69
N VAL A 311 -52.26 40.22 -14.57
CA VAL A 311 -52.63 38.83 -14.24
C VAL A 311 -51.41 38.00 -13.86
N LYS A 312 -50.28 38.14 -14.58
CA LYS A 312 -49.01 37.48 -14.24
C LYS A 312 -48.44 37.96 -12.90
N SER A 313 -48.48 39.27 -12.63
CA SER A 313 -48.06 39.85 -11.34
C SER A 313 -48.97 39.42 -10.19
N VAL A 314 -50.29 39.31 -10.39
CA VAL A 314 -51.22 38.79 -9.38
C VAL A 314 -51.00 37.30 -9.12
N ALA A 315 -50.68 36.51 -10.16
CA ALA A 315 -50.27 35.11 -9.99
C ALA A 315 -48.96 35.01 -9.19
N ARG A 316 -47.92 35.76 -9.57
CA ARG A 316 -46.63 35.74 -8.86
C ARG A 316 -46.74 36.27 -7.43
N ASN A 317 -47.60 37.27 -7.16
CA ASN A 317 -47.88 37.73 -5.81
C ASN A 317 -48.57 36.66 -4.95
N ARG A 318 -49.46 35.83 -5.52
CA ARG A 318 -50.05 34.68 -4.82
C ARG A 318 -49.02 33.58 -4.53
N GLU A 319 -48.08 33.36 -5.44
CA GLU A 319 -46.94 32.46 -5.21
C GLU A 319 -46.05 32.99 -4.09
N LEU A 320 -45.64 34.26 -4.15
CA LEU A 320 -44.86 34.94 -3.11
C LEU A 320 -45.59 34.95 -1.75
N GLU A 321 -46.92 35.11 -1.73
CA GLU A 321 -47.72 34.95 -0.51
C GLU A 321 -47.65 33.52 0.06
N MET A 322 -47.60 32.49 -0.78
CA MET A 322 -47.46 31.09 -0.34
C MET A 322 -46.03 30.77 0.09
N GLU A 323 -45.03 31.31 -0.61
CA GLU A 323 -43.61 31.26 -0.23
C GLU A 323 -43.41 31.94 1.15
N LEU A 324 -43.95 33.15 1.36
CA LEU A 324 -43.93 33.86 2.65
C LEU A 324 -44.66 33.09 3.75
N LYS A 325 -45.84 32.51 3.48
CA LYS A 325 -46.55 31.63 4.45
C LYS A 325 -45.76 30.35 4.74
N GLY A 326 -44.86 29.92 3.85
CA GLY A 326 -43.88 28.87 4.08
C GLY A 326 -42.73 29.32 4.98
N VAL A 327 -42.15 30.49 4.69
CA VAL A 327 -41.09 31.13 5.50
C VAL A 327 -41.58 31.41 6.92
N ASP A 328 -42.81 31.92 7.12
CA ASP A 328 -43.43 32.11 8.44
C ASP A 328 -43.51 30.81 9.26
N ARG A 329 -43.85 29.69 8.62
CA ARG A 329 -43.90 28.37 9.27
C ARG A 329 -42.50 27.89 9.61
N MET A 330 -41.53 28.09 8.71
CA MET A 330 -40.14 27.73 8.92
C MET A 330 -39.54 28.57 10.06
N ALA A 331 -39.75 29.89 10.08
CA ALA A 331 -39.30 30.80 11.11
C ALA A 331 -39.92 30.49 12.48
N LYS A 332 -41.22 30.18 12.54
CA LYS A 332 -41.87 29.71 13.77
C LYS A 332 -41.28 28.40 14.28
N LYS A 333 -40.97 27.45 13.38
CA LYS A 333 -40.29 26.20 13.76
C LYS A 333 -38.85 26.46 14.24
N LEU A 334 -38.08 27.27 13.52
CA LEU A 334 -36.72 27.67 13.90
C LEU A 334 -36.68 28.39 15.25
N GLN A 335 -37.70 29.20 15.55
CA GLN A 335 -37.87 29.83 16.85
C GLN A 335 -38.21 28.80 17.94
N THR A 336 -39.13 27.85 17.71
CA THR A 336 -39.39 26.79 18.71
C THR A 336 -38.19 25.87 18.93
N ASP A 337 -37.45 25.54 17.87
CA ASP A 337 -36.26 24.69 17.91
C ASP A 337 -35.13 25.43 18.67
N LYS A 338 -34.91 26.73 18.39
CA LYS A 338 -34.05 27.64 19.16
C LYS A 338 -34.46 27.68 20.64
N ASP A 339 -35.73 27.88 20.94
CA ASP A 339 -36.23 27.97 22.32
C ASP A 339 -36.10 26.65 23.08
N VAL A 340 -36.03 25.50 22.38
CA VAL A 340 -35.66 24.20 22.99
C VAL A 340 -34.15 24.12 23.25
N VAL A 341 -33.31 24.54 22.29
CA VAL A 341 -31.84 24.53 22.45
C VAL A 341 -31.38 25.50 23.55
N VAL A 342 -31.94 26.71 23.62
CA VAL A 342 -31.66 27.68 24.69
C VAL A 342 -32.05 27.08 26.06
N ARG A 343 -33.24 26.47 26.19
CA ARG A 343 -33.64 25.76 27.41
C ARG A 343 -32.91 24.43 27.65
N ALA A 344 -32.00 23.99 26.77
CA ALA A 344 -31.04 22.93 27.06
C ALA A 344 -29.75 23.55 27.61
N ALA A 345 -29.18 24.52 26.88
CA ALA A 345 -28.00 25.27 27.30
C ALA A 345 -28.18 25.95 28.67
N ASP A 346 -29.35 26.53 28.98
CA ASP A 346 -29.65 27.13 30.29
C ASP A 346 -29.63 26.10 31.45
N ARG A 347 -29.99 24.84 31.17
CA ARG A 347 -29.94 23.75 32.16
C ARG A 347 -28.52 23.21 32.30
N GLU A 348 -27.84 22.96 31.19
CA GLU A 348 -26.43 22.53 31.17
C GLU A 348 -25.53 23.59 31.86
N MET A 349 -25.78 24.88 31.63
CA MET A 349 -25.13 26.00 32.33
C MET A 349 -25.55 26.14 33.80
N GLY A 350 -26.70 25.60 34.20
CA GLY A 350 -27.12 25.50 35.61
C GLY A 350 -26.39 24.36 36.32
N GLU A 351 -26.42 23.17 35.73
CA GLU A 351 -25.74 21.97 36.20
C GLU A 351 -24.22 22.19 36.32
N ALA A 352 -23.59 22.80 35.31
CA ALA A 352 -22.17 23.16 35.34
C ALA A 352 -21.83 24.25 36.38
N LYS A 353 -22.76 25.16 36.71
CA LYS A 353 -22.56 26.13 37.81
C LYS A 353 -22.65 25.46 39.17
N GLU A 354 -23.58 24.52 39.35
CA GLU A 354 -23.64 23.74 40.59
C GLU A 354 -22.40 22.86 40.76
N GLU A 355 -21.86 22.29 39.67
CA GLU A 355 -20.63 21.49 39.71
C GLU A 355 -19.41 22.36 40.01
N LEU A 356 -19.27 23.53 39.39
CA LEU A 356 -18.22 24.51 39.71
C LEU A 356 -18.29 24.98 41.17
N GLU A 357 -19.48 25.25 41.71
CA GLU A 357 -19.61 25.61 43.13
C GLU A 357 -19.28 24.41 44.05
N LYS A 358 -19.63 23.17 43.69
CA LYS A 358 -19.22 21.96 44.45
C LYS A 358 -17.69 21.82 44.46
N SER A 359 -17.03 21.84 43.30
CA SER A 359 -15.57 21.78 43.21
C SER A 359 -14.87 22.98 43.87
N ARG A 360 -15.52 24.15 43.91
CA ARG A 360 -15.02 25.30 44.67
C ARG A 360 -15.07 25.05 46.18
N HIS A 361 -16.15 24.51 46.72
CA HIS A 361 -16.21 24.15 48.15
C HIS A 361 -15.18 23.07 48.48
N GLU A 362 -14.98 22.08 47.60
CA GLU A 362 -13.92 21.06 47.74
C GLU A 362 -12.50 21.69 47.73
N LEU A 363 -12.26 22.71 46.89
CA LEU A 363 -11.02 23.46 46.89
C LEU A 363 -10.84 24.30 48.17
N GLU A 364 -11.88 24.96 48.66
CA GLU A 364 -11.85 25.72 49.93
C GLU A 364 -11.58 24.79 51.14
N ASP A 365 -12.15 23.57 51.15
CA ASP A 365 -11.85 22.52 52.14
C ASP A 365 -10.42 21.96 52.01
N LEU A 366 -9.90 21.80 50.79
CA LEU A 366 -8.53 21.36 50.53
C LEU A 366 -7.50 22.43 50.93
N ASP A 367 -7.75 23.71 50.65
CA ASP A 367 -6.90 24.81 51.12
C ASP A 367 -6.92 24.94 52.65
N MET A 368 -8.07 24.69 53.29
CA MET A 368 -8.15 24.59 54.75
C MET A 368 -7.31 23.42 55.30
N GLN A 369 -7.35 22.24 54.66
CA GLN A 369 -6.48 21.10 55.04
C GLN A 369 -5.00 21.42 54.81
N ILE A 370 -4.66 22.05 53.70
CA ILE A 370 -3.28 22.50 53.40
C ILE A 370 -2.81 23.55 54.43
N ALA A 371 -3.67 24.45 54.88
CA ALA A 371 -3.36 25.41 55.94
C ALA A 371 -3.12 24.71 57.30
N GLN A 372 -3.94 23.72 57.65
CA GLN A 372 -3.75 22.89 58.85
C GLN A 372 -2.42 22.11 58.79
N LEU A 373 -2.13 21.43 57.68
CA LEU A 373 -0.87 20.70 57.47
C LEU A 373 0.35 21.62 57.45
N LYS A 374 0.24 22.86 56.93
CA LYS A 374 1.31 23.88 57.03
C LYS A 374 1.53 24.33 58.48
N ALA A 375 0.46 24.51 59.26
CA ALA A 375 0.56 24.86 60.69
C ALA A 375 1.17 23.71 61.51
N GLU A 376 0.80 22.46 61.24
CA GLU A 376 1.38 21.27 61.87
C GLU A 376 2.85 21.08 61.49
N ASN A 377 3.22 21.20 60.21
CA ASN A 377 4.63 21.16 59.81
C ASN A 377 5.45 22.29 60.44
N SER A 378 4.91 23.50 60.57
CA SER A 378 5.57 24.61 61.27
C SER A 378 5.80 24.30 62.76
N ARG A 379 4.82 23.67 63.42
CA ARG A 379 4.94 23.18 64.80
C ARG A 379 5.98 22.07 64.92
N LEU A 380 5.93 21.04 64.07
CA LEU A 380 6.89 19.93 64.06
C LEU A 380 8.32 20.41 63.76
N ALA A 381 8.49 21.39 62.86
CA ALA A 381 9.78 22.00 62.57
C ALA A 381 10.34 22.76 63.80
N LYS A 382 9.47 23.45 64.55
CA LYS A 382 9.86 24.08 65.82
C LYS A 382 10.21 23.04 66.88
N ASP A 383 9.36 22.03 67.09
CA ASP A 383 9.59 20.98 68.08
C ASP A 383 10.89 20.19 67.74
N TYR A 384 11.19 19.97 66.45
CA TYR A 384 12.47 19.42 65.98
C TYR A 384 13.66 20.36 66.27
N ALA A 385 13.52 21.68 66.05
CA ALA A 385 14.56 22.65 66.36
C ALA A 385 14.85 22.71 67.88
N ASP A 386 13.81 22.69 68.71
CA ASP A 386 13.92 22.64 70.18
C ASP A 386 14.57 21.32 70.65
N MET A 387 14.24 20.19 70.03
CA MET A 387 14.91 18.91 70.30
C MET A 387 16.37 18.90 69.83
N LYS A 388 16.69 19.51 68.68
CA LYS A 388 18.07 19.65 68.19
C LYS A 388 18.91 20.56 69.10
N ALA A 389 18.33 21.64 69.62
CA ALA A 389 19.00 22.49 70.62
C ALA A 389 19.25 21.74 71.94
N ARG A 390 18.30 20.90 72.39
CA ARG A 390 18.50 20.00 73.55
C ARG A 390 19.60 18.97 73.28
N LEU A 391 19.70 18.44 72.06
CA LEU A 391 20.76 17.51 71.66
C LEU A 391 22.13 18.19 71.70
N THR A 392 22.31 19.39 71.14
CA THR A 392 23.61 20.08 71.19
C THR A 392 24.04 20.46 72.60
N VAL A 393 23.08 20.77 73.49
CA VAL A 393 23.37 20.95 74.93
C VAL A 393 23.81 19.64 75.59
N ARG A 394 23.20 18.51 75.22
CA ARG A 394 23.62 17.18 75.69
C ARG A 394 24.98 16.75 75.15
N GLU A 395 25.29 17.01 73.88
CA GLU A 395 26.60 16.78 73.27
C GLU A 395 27.69 17.60 73.97
N ALA A 396 27.40 18.87 74.29
CA ALA A 396 28.30 19.71 75.07
C ALA A 396 28.48 19.20 76.52
N ASP A 397 27.46 18.57 77.12
CA ASP A 397 27.57 17.94 78.44
C ASP A 397 28.31 16.59 78.41
N THR A 398 28.15 15.77 77.36
CA THR A 398 28.95 14.54 77.20
C THR A 398 30.42 14.86 76.97
N LEU A 399 30.73 15.87 76.14
CA LEU A 399 32.11 16.35 75.98
C LEU A 399 32.72 16.80 77.32
N LYS A 400 31.98 17.54 78.17
CA LYS A 400 32.45 17.91 79.52
C LYS A 400 32.67 16.69 80.43
N LEU A 401 31.87 15.63 80.27
CA LEU A 401 32.00 14.38 81.04
C LEU A 401 33.18 13.54 80.55
N GLU A 402 33.45 13.50 79.24
CA GLU A 402 34.64 12.90 78.64
C GLU A 402 35.90 13.63 79.11
N ASP A 403 35.90 14.96 79.07
CA ASP A 403 36.98 15.83 79.57
C ASP A 403 37.25 15.61 81.08
N LEU A 404 36.19 15.36 81.87
CA LEU A 404 36.29 14.96 83.28
C LEU A 404 36.84 13.53 83.45
N LEU A 405 36.39 12.60 82.61
CA LEU A 405 36.82 11.21 82.64
C LEU A 405 38.29 11.07 82.24
N ASP A 406 38.78 11.86 81.29
CA ASP A 406 40.18 11.88 80.89
C ASP A 406 41.08 12.55 81.95
N ARG A 407 40.61 13.61 82.62
CA ARG A 407 41.30 14.13 83.82
C ARG A 407 41.39 13.07 84.92
N LEU A 408 40.31 12.31 85.16
CA LEU A 408 40.33 11.18 86.09
C LEU A 408 41.21 10.01 85.61
N GLN A 409 41.31 9.77 84.30
CA GLN A 409 42.28 8.82 83.73
C GLN A 409 43.72 9.30 83.93
N GLU A 410 44.00 10.59 83.79
CA GLU A 410 45.32 11.17 84.09
C GLU A 410 45.66 11.05 85.57
N GLU A 411 44.74 11.40 86.47
CA GLU A 411 44.95 11.21 87.91
C GLU A 411 45.15 9.74 88.25
N LYS A 412 44.38 8.82 87.64
CA LYS A 412 44.59 7.37 87.74
C LYS A 412 45.97 6.95 87.22
N LYS A 413 46.43 7.46 86.07
CA LYS A 413 47.77 7.19 85.51
C LYS A 413 48.88 7.72 86.45
N ARG A 414 48.74 8.94 86.98
CA ARG A 414 49.67 9.55 87.96
C ARG A 414 49.69 8.77 89.28
N LEU A 415 48.54 8.30 89.76
CA LEU A 415 48.41 7.45 90.95
C LEU A 415 49.02 6.05 90.72
N ILE A 416 48.82 5.43 89.56
CA ILE A 416 49.47 4.17 89.18
C ILE A 416 50.99 4.34 89.09
N GLN A 417 51.49 5.42 88.49
CA GLN A 417 52.92 5.73 88.46
C GLN A 417 53.48 5.95 89.88
N ARG A 418 52.74 6.64 90.75
CA ARG A 418 53.13 6.86 92.16
C ARG A 418 53.12 5.55 92.95
N ALA A 419 52.13 4.69 92.76
CA ALA A 419 52.06 3.36 93.35
C ALA A 419 53.22 2.48 92.86
N ASN A 420 53.45 2.39 91.55
CA ASN A 420 54.57 1.66 90.96
C ASN A 420 55.93 2.15 91.48
N LYS A 421 56.10 3.47 91.69
CA LYS A 421 57.31 4.04 92.29
C LYS A 421 57.45 3.66 93.77
N LEU A 422 56.36 3.66 94.54
CA LEU A 422 56.38 3.17 95.93
C LEU A 422 56.71 1.68 96.00
N THR A 423 56.12 0.84 95.13
CA THR A 423 56.43 -0.59 95.02
C THR A 423 57.84 -0.86 94.49
N ALA A 424 58.42 0.04 93.67
CA ALA A 424 59.83 -0.04 93.27
C ALA A 424 60.75 0.25 94.46
N ASN A 425 60.50 1.35 95.19
CA ASN A 425 61.22 1.67 96.43
C ASN A 425 61.08 0.56 97.48
N GLU A 426 59.89 -0.04 97.61
CA GLU A 426 59.63 -1.19 98.49
C GLU A 426 60.47 -2.41 98.07
N LYS A 427 60.53 -2.73 96.77
CA LYS A 427 61.39 -3.81 96.26
C LYS A 427 62.87 -3.54 96.48
N GLU A 428 63.35 -2.30 96.31
CA GLU A 428 64.73 -1.92 96.62
C GLU A 428 65.03 -2.06 98.13
N LEU A 429 64.12 -1.62 99.00
CA LEU A 429 64.24 -1.79 100.45
C LEU A 429 64.23 -3.28 100.85
N VAL A 430 63.37 -4.10 100.25
CA VAL A 430 63.34 -5.56 100.48
C VAL A 430 64.62 -6.23 99.98
N LEU A 431 65.13 -5.86 98.80
CA LEU A 431 66.38 -6.37 98.26
C LEU A 431 67.59 -5.95 99.12
N GLU A 432 67.59 -4.74 99.69
CA GLU A 432 68.66 -4.31 100.60
C GLU A 432 68.54 -4.97 101.98
N ILE A 433 67.33 -5.21 102.49
CA ILE A 433 67.09 -6.06 103.67
C ILE A 433 67.61 -7.48 103.42
N GLU A 434 67.40 -8.05 102.23
CA GLU A 434 68.01 -9.34 101.86
C GLU A 434 69.53 -9.28 101.72
N ARG A 435 70.09 -8.20 101.15
CA ARG A 435 71.55 -7.99 101.06
C ARG A 435 72.19 -7.93 102.44
N LEU A 436 71.61 -7.18 103.36
CA LEU A 436 72.04 -7.07 104.75
C LEU A 436 71.92 -8.43 105.47
N LYS A 437 70.84 -9.18 105.25
CA LYS A 437 70.69 -10.56 105.75
C LYS A 437 71.74 -11.53 105.19
N ARG A 438 72.18 -11.37 103.94
CA ARG A 438 73.17 -12.24 103.29
C ARG A 438 74.63 -11.87 103.59
N LYS A 439 74.91 -10.68 104.14
CA LYS A 439 76.29 -10.18 104.34
C LYS A 439 76.91 -10.53 105.71
N ASN A 440 76.10 -10.91 106.70
CA ASN A 440 76.58 -11.32 108.02
C ASN A 440 76.63 -12.86 108.14
N GLY A 441 77.86 -13.40 108.06
CA GLY A 441 78.14 -14.84 108.08
C GLY A 441 77.93 -15.56 109.44
N PRO A 442 78.09 -16.89 109.46
CA PRO A 442 77.40 -17.75 110.43
C PRO A 442 78.16 -18.01 111.74
N SER A 443 77.46 -17.93 112.88
CA SER A 443 77.83 -18.72 114.08
C SER A 443 76.71 -18.87 115.14
N THR A 444 76.36 -20.14 115.40
CA THR A 444 76.04 -20.77 116.70
C THR A 444 75.18 -20.08 117.79
N LYS A 445 74.23 -20.89 118.31
CA LYS A 445 73.77 -21.01 119.73
C LYS A 445 72.82 -19.95 120.33
N LYS A 446 71.69 -20.47 120.86
CA LYS A 446 70.95 -20.07 122.08
C LYS A 446 70.54 -18.59 122.26
N GLY A 447 69.23 -18.30 122.25
CA GLY A 447 68.71 -17.12 122.97
C GLY A 447 67.27 -16.68 122.68
N LYS A 448 66.40 -16.83 123.69
CA LYS A 448 65.25 -15.99 124.09
C LYS A 448 64.86 -14.76 123.20
N ILE A 449 63.58 -14.72 122.77
CA ILE A 449 62.54 -13.63 122.79
C ILE A 449 62.98 -12.13 122.78
N PRO A 450 62.23 -11.17 122.15
CA PRO A 450 60.75 -11.07 122.31
C PRO A 450 59.85 -10.40 121.22
N SER A 451 58.58 -10.83 121.19
CA SER A 451 57.34 -10.01 121.11
C SER A 451 57.00 -9.16 119.85
N LYS A 452 55.72 -8.77 119.80
CA LYS A 452 54.99 -7.90 118.85
C LYS A 452 54.86 -8.34 117.38
N LEU A 453 55.88 -8.94 116.75
CA LEU A 453 55.84 -9.17 115.30
C LEU A 453 54.70 -10.13 114.86
N ASP A 454 54.52 -11.25 115.56
CA ASP A 454 53.51 -12.28 115.24
C ASP A 454 52.06 -11.85 115.53
N ALA A 455 51.85 -10.67 116.13
CA ALA A 455 50.53 -10.04 116.27
C ALA A 455 50.25 -9.10 115.09
N PHE A 456 51.27 -8.37 114.62
CA PHE A 456 51.15 -7.42 113.51
C PHE A 456 50.93 -8.13 112.17
N ILE A 457 51.59 -9.27 111.93
CA ILE A 457 51.42 -10.08 110.71
C ILE A 457 49.96 -10.53 110.56
N ARG A 458 49.33 -11.02 111.63
CA ARG A 458 47.92 -11.47 111.61
C ARG A 458 46.94 -10.36 111.24
N GLY A 459 47.14 -9.14 111.76
CA GLY A 459 46.32 -7.99 111.39
C GLY A 459 46.39 -7.68 109.88
N ILE A 460 47.59 -7.75 109.29
CA ILE A 460 47.79 -7.56 107.84
C ILE A 460 47.14 -8.70 107.03
N GLU A 461 47.17 -9.93 107.52
CA GLU A 461 46.51 -11.07 106.87
C GLU A 461 44.98 -10.94 106.89
N GLU A 462 44.39 -10.51 108.01
CA GLU A 462 42.95 -10.25 108.14
C GLU A 462 42.47 -9.09 107.24
N GLU A 463 43.21 -7.96 107.21
CA GLU A 463 42.89 -6.85 106.29
C GLU A 463 43.02 -7.26 104.81
N ARG A 464 44.04 -8.05 104.47
CA ARG A 464 44.26 -8.54 103.09
C ARG A 464 43.15 -9.49 102.64
N GLU A 465 42.58 -10.30 103.54
CA GLU A 465 41.46 -11.18 103.22
C GLU A 465 40.16 -10.39 103.04
N TYR A 466 39.92 -9.37 103.88
CA TYR A 466 38.79 -8.44 103.74
C TYR A 466 38.79 -7.73 102.38
N TYR A 467 39.92 -7.12 101.99
CA TYR A 467 40.01 -6.45 100.69
C TYR A 467 39.94 -7.42 99.50
N ARG A 468 40.41 -8.67 99.65
CA ARG A 468 40.19 -9.70 98.62
C ARG A 468 38.70 -9.96 98.43
N GLN A 469 37.96 -10.27 99.50
CA GLN A 469 36.53 -10.55 99.41
C GLN A 469 35.74 -9.37 98.83
N GLN A 470 36.14 -8.13 99.16
CA GLN A 470 35.51 -6.92 98.64
C GLN A 470 35.79 -6.69 97.13
N ALA A 471 37.00 -6.96 96.66
CA ALA A 471 37.32 -6.97 95.24
C ALA A 471 36.57 -8.09 94.49
N ASP A 472 36.49 -9.28 95.08
CA ASP A 472 35.82 -10.46 94.54
C ASP A 472 34.28 -10.25 94.43
N ALA A 473 33.68 -9.47 95.33
CA ALA A 473 32.29 -9.04 95.24
C ALA A 473 32.06 -8.05 94.09
N LEU A 474 32.92 -7.03 93.96
CA LEU A 474 32.87 -6.05 92.86
C LEU A 474 33.10 -6.71 91.49
N GLN A 475 33.99 -7.72 91.42
CA GLN A 475 34.30 -8.43 90.18
C GLN A 475 33.17 -9.39 89.75
N ARG A 476 32.34 -9.88 90.68
CA ARG A 476 31.07 -10.55 90.35
C ARG A 476 30.03 -9.56 89.83
N MET A 477 29.87 -8.40 90.48
CA MET A 477 28.97 -7.35 90.00
C MET A 477 29.31 -6.88 88.57
N LEU A 478 30.59 -6.74 88.23
CA LEU A 478 31.03 -6.34 86.87
C LEU A 478 30.80 -7.41 85.78
N ARG A 479 30.46 -8.65 86.12
CA ARG A 479 30.24 -9.74 85.14
C ARG A 479 28.78 -10.05 84.83
N GLY A 480 27.83 -9.42 85.53
CA GLY A 480 26.40 -9.51 85.19
C GLY A 480 25.72 -10.85 85.47
N GLU A 481 26.40 -11.82 86.09
CA GLU A 481 25.77 -13.08 86.53
C GLU A 481 24.86 -12.83 87.74
N PRO A 482 23.54 -13.14 87.67
CA PRO A 482 22.64 -12.98 88.81
C PRO A 482 22.82 -14.11 89.84
N PRO A 483 23.24 -13.82 91.10
CA PRO A 483 23.34 -14.84 92.12
C PRO A 483 21.95 -15.35 92.53
N ARG A 484 21.80 -16.66 92.75
CA ARG A 484 20.56 -17.24 93.28
C ARG A 484 20.29 -16.76 94.71
N SER A 485 19.02 -16.64 95.04
CA SER A 485 18.52 -16.00 96.26
C SER A 485 18.79 -16.76 97.56
N SER A 486 19.45 -16.12 98.53
CA SER A 486 19.09 -16.20 99.95
C SER A 486 19.79 -15.14 100.82
N SER A 487 18.98 -14.45 101.65
CA SER A 487 19.40 -13.82 102.92
C SER A 487 19.73 -14.93 103.95
N PRO A 488 20.33 -14.69 105.16
CA PRO A 488 20.30 -13.42 105.91
C PRO A 488 21.44 -13.10 106.95
N ILE A 489 21.32 -11.92 107.60
CA ILE A 489 21.52 -11.67 109.06
C ILE A 489 22.92 -11.75 109.75
N ARG A 490 23.33 -10.59 110.32
CA ARG A 490 24.10 -10.35 111.60
C ARG A 490 25.56 -10.85 111.75
N SER A 491 26.44 -10.24 112.58
CA SER A 491 26.44 -8.90 113.23
C SER A 491 27.72 -8.56 114.03
N ARG A 492 28.04 -7.24 114.12
CA ARG A 492 28.66 -6.53 115.30
C ARG A 492 30.12 -6.90 115.67
N PRO A 493 30.80 -6.19 116.62
CA PRO A 493 30.44 -4.95 117.37
C PRO A 493 31.50 -3.80 117.36
N SER A 494 31.12 -2.62 117.93
CA SER A 494 31.95 -1.69 118.74
C SER A 494 33.25 -1.02 118.21
N SER A 495 33.67 0.18 118.66
CA SER A 495 33.00 1.26 119.45
C SER A 495 33.90 2.52 119.57
N ARG A 496 33.29 3.69 119.85
CA ARG A 496 33.90 4.99 120.25
C ARG A 496 34.71 5.71 119.14
N SER A 497 34.73 7.05 119.04
CA SER A 497 33.94 8.12 119.72
C SER A 497 34.16 9.48 119.00
N GLY A 498 33.18 10.38 118.92
CA GLY A 498 33.44 11.67 118.21
C GLY A 498 32.37 12.76 118.02
N SER A 499 31.32 12.88 118.85
CA SER A 499 30.42 14.07 118.91
C SER A 499 29.51 14.39 117.68
N PRO A 500 28.44 15.23 117.81
CA PRO A 500 27.20 14.98 117.04
C PRO A 500 26.39 16.22 116.51
N VAL A 501 25.16 15.94 116.04
CA VAL A 501 23.93 16.79 116.06
C VAL A 501 23.51 17.64 114.83
N ARG A 502 22.41 17.16 114.20
CA ARG A 502 21.23 17.84 113.57
C ARG A 502 21.26 18.54 112.19
N GLU A 503 20.26 18.10 111.40
CA GLU A 503 19.29 18.83 110.55
C GLU A 503 19.59 19.22 109.07
N ARG A 504 18.70 18.68 108.19
CA ARG A 504 18.25 19.12 106.83
C ARG A 504 19.35 19.46 105.80
N PRO A 505 19.39 18.76 104.65
CA PRO A 505 18.38 18.94 103.58
C PRO A 505 17.73 17.57 103.20
N ASP A 506 17.12 17.27 102.03
CA ASP A 506 16.87 18.00 100.76
C ASP A 506 15.53 17.54 100.11
N LYS A 507 15.08 18.21 99.04
CA LYS A 507 13.90 17.84 98.22
C LYS A 507 14.17 16.97 96.97
N LYS A 508 15.41 16.80 96.49
CA LYS A 508 15.67 16.05 95.22
C LYS A 508 15.31 14.57 95.26
N MET A 509 15.38 13.91 96.43
CA MET A 509 15.01 12.49 96.53
C MET A 509 13.50 12.21 96.35
N VAL A 510 12.62 13.18 96.67
CA VAL A 510 11.17 12.99 96.56
C VAL A 510 10.75 12.92 95.09
N ALA A 511 11.18 13.87 94.27
CA ALA A 511 10.87 13.91 92.84
C ALA A 511 11.41 12.68 92.08
N GLN A 512 12.55 12.12 92.51
CA GLN A 512 13.10 10.91 91.92
C GLN A 512 12.29 9.65 92.29
N HIS A 513 11.59 9.64 93.43
CA HIS A 513 10.67 8.55 93.79
C HIS A 513 9.31 8.72 93.08
N GLU A 514 8.79 9.94 92.93
CA GLU A 514 7.59 10.19 92.10
C GLU A 514 7.79 9.76 90.64
N ALA A 515 8.98 10.00 90.07
CA ALA A 515 9.30 9.57 88.70
C ALA A 515 9.28 8.03 88.55
N ILE A 516 9.82 7.28 89.53
CA ILE A 516 9.80 5.81 89.52
C ILE A 516 8.38 5.28 89.73
N VAL A 517 7.58 5.92 90.59
CA VAL A 517 6.16 5.55 90.79
C VAL A 517 5.37 5.71 89.48
N ARG A 518 5.55 6.79 88.72
CA ARG A 518 4.83 6.96 87.43
C ARG A 518 5.18 5.88 86.40
N VAL A 519 6.45 5.54 86.24
CA VAL A 519 6.85 4.45 85.30
C VAL A 519 6.23 3.12 85.74
N LEU A 520 6.21 2.82 87.03
CA LEU A 520 5.54 1.62 87.57
C LEU A 520 4.01 1.67 87.49
N GLU A 521 3.40 2.87 87.44
CA GLU A 521 1.97 3.05 87.17
C GLU A 521 1.65 2.90 85.67
N GLU A 522 2.51 3.41 84.79
CA GLU A 522 2.41 3.27 83.33
C GLU A 522 2.60 1.81 82.88
N GLU A 523 3.60 1.08 83.43
CA GLU A 523 3.77 -0.37 83.21
C GLU A 523 2.58 -1.17 83.77
N LYS A 524 2.06 -0.78 84.94
CA LYS A 524 0.88 -1.40 85.55
C LYS A 524 -0.39 -1.16 84.74
N GLU A 525 -0.56 0.01 84.12
CA GLU A 525 -1.66 0.28 83.18
C GLU A 525 -1.47 -0.44 81.84
N TYR A 526 -0.23 -0.56 81.35
CA TYR A 526 0.11 -1.36 80.18
C TYR A 526 -0.30 -2.83 80.38
N TYR A 527 0.23 -3.50 81.41
CA TYR A 527 -0.11 -4.89 81.70
C TYR A 527 -1.57 -5.08 82.15
N LYS A 528 -2.21 -4.06 82.73
CA LYS A 528 -3.66 -4.09 82.99
C LYS A 528 -4.45 -4.08 81.68
N LYS A 529 -4.10 -3.22 80.70
CA LYS A 529 -4.73 -3.23 79.37
C LYS A 529 -4.49 -4.55 78.65
N GLU A 530 -3.27 -5.07 78.66
CA GLU A 530 -2.89 -6.34 78.02
C GLU A 530 -3.57 -7.55 78.67
N TYR A 531 -3.73 -7.53 80.00
CA TYR A 531 -4.53 -8.51 80.74
C TYR A 531 -6.03 -8.36 80.48
N GLU A 532 -6.56 -7.14 80.34
CA GLU A 532 -7.98 -6.90 80.03
C GLU A 532 -8.33 -7.29 78.58
N THR A 533 -7.43 -7.10 77.60
CA THR A 533 -7.63 -7.61 76.23
C THR A 533 -7.53 -9.14 76.16
N LEU A 534 -6.55 -9.76 76.84
CA LEU A 534 -6.45 -11.22 76.94
C LEU A 534 -7.63 -11.86 77.72
N LYS A 535 -8.23 -11.12 78.66
CA LYS A 535 -9.42 -11.53 79.42
C LYS A 535 -10.72 -11.34 78.63
N ALA A 536 -10.79 -10.33 77.75
CA ALA A 536 -11.87 -10.17 76.79
C ALA A 536 -11.89 -11.32 75.76
N LEU A 537 -10.72 -11.79 75.33
CA LEU A 537 -10.57 -12.85 74.33
C LEU A 537 -10.83 -14.29 74.87
N LYS A 538 -11.16 -14.46 76.15
CA LYS A 538 -11.29 -15.79 76.81
C LYS A 538 -12.64 -16.03 77.52
N ARG A 539 -13.74 -15.48 77.00
CA ARG A 539 -15.11 -15.91 77.33
C ARG A 539 -15.97 -16.12 76.08
N SER A 540 -16.90 -17.06 76.16
CA SER A 540 -17.93 -17.44 75.15
C SER A 540 -17.47 -17.84 73.75
N VAL A 541 -16.88 -19.04 73.66
CA VAL A 541 -17.34 -20.08 72.71
C VAL A 541 -18.77 -20.48 73.16
N THR A 542 -19.85 -20.60 72.38
CA THR A 542 -20.17 -20.50 70.91
C THR A 542 -21.73 -20.30 70.79
N PRO A 543 -22.44 -20.25 69.62
CA PRO A 543 -22.04 -20.56 68.23
C PRO A 543 -22.52 -19.60 67.10
N SER A 544 -22.05 -19.93 65.87
CA SER A 544 -22.75 -19.83 64.56
C SER A 544 -22.26 -18.77 63.54
N ARG A 545 -21.87 -19.27 62.34
CA ARG A 545 -21.97 -18.65 60.99
C ARG A 545 -21.52 -17.17 60.84
N LEU A 546 -20.38 -16.85 60.21
CA LEU A 546 -20.08 -16.99 58.76
C LEU A 546 -18.57 -16.77 58.45
N THR A 547 -18.16 -16.90 57.17
CA THR A 547 -16.79 -16.78 56.63
C THR A 547 -16.66 -15.52 55.72
N PRO A 548 -15.54 -15.21 54.99
CA PRO A 548 -14.19 -15.83 54.89
C PRO A 548 -12.97 -14.84 54.90
N THR A 549 -11.76 -15.38 54.62
CA THR A 549 -10.49 -14.68 54.23
C THR A 549 -9.68 -13.99 55.36
N LYS A 550 -8.33 -13.98 55.42
CA LYS A 550 -7.22 -14.69 54.72
C LYS A 550 -6.25 -15.22 55.81
N SER A 551 -5.63 -16.39 55.71
CA SER A 551 -4.30 -16.63 55.09
C SER A 551 -3.98 -18.13 55.16
N VAL A 552 -3.20 -18.68 54.22
CA VAL A 552 -3.00 -20.15 54.07
C VAL A 552 -1.58 -20.62 54.44
N ALA A 553 -0.64 -19.72 54.70
CA ALA A 553 0.77 -20.08 54.92
C ALA A 553 1.03 -20.82 56.25
N GLU A 554 0.53 -20.29 57.36
CA GLU A 554 0.92 -20.70 58.72
C GLU A 554 0.44 -22.12 59.10
N GLU A 555 -0.73 -22.53 58.60
CA GLU A 555 -1.32 -23.85 58.88
C GLU A 555 -0.50 -25.00 58.25
N SER A 556 0.16 -24.72 57.12
CA SER A 556 0.99 -25.70 56.40
C SER A 556 2.31 -26.01 57.12
N GLU A 557 2.94 -25.02 57.78
CA GLU A 557 4.18 -25.24 58.55
C GLU A 557 3.93 -26.01 59.85
N LEU A 558 2.82 -25.72 60.55
CA LEU A 558 2.43 -26.43 61.78
C LEU A 558 2.20 -27.94 61.52
N LEU A 559 1.66 -28.27 60.35
CA LEU A 559 1.51 -29.63 59.84
C LEU A 559 2.82 -30.28 59.40
N ARG A 560 3.84 -29.52 59.00
CA ARG A 560 5.19 -30.05 58.68
C ARG A 560 5.96 -30.38 59.97
N LEU A 561 6.08 -29.41 60.87
CA LEU A 561 6.80 -29.56 62.16
C LEU A 561 6.21 -30.66 63.04
N THR A 562 4.89 -30.91 62.95
CA THR A 562 4.23 -32.02 63.65
C THR A 562 4.70 -33.38 63.13
N ARG A 563 4.85 -33.56 61.81
CA ARG A 563 5.33 -34.82 61.20
C ARG A 563 6.79 -35.09 61.54
N GLU A 564 7.66 -34.10 61.35
CA GLU A 564 9.10 -34.21 61.64
C GLU A 564 9.36 -34.64 63.10
N ARG A 565 8.59 -34.09 64.05
CA ARG A 565 8.67 -34.45 65.47
C ARG A 565 8.17 -35.87 65.78
N ASP A 566 7.19 -36.40 65.06
CA ASP A 566 6.69 -37.77 65.26
C ASP A 566 7.54 -38.80 64.49
N GLU A 567 8.19 -38.41 63.38
CA GLU A 567 9.20 -39.21 62.68
C GLU A 567 10.48 -39.37 63.52
N LEU A 568 10.96 -38.29 64.16
CA LEU A 568 12.11 -38.34 65.08
C LEU A 568 11.85 -39.24 66.29
N LYS A 569 10.62 -39.26 66.84
CA LYS A 569 10.22 -40.23 67.88
C LYS A 569 10.34 -41.67 67.36
N ASN A 570 9.77 -41.97 66.19
CA ASN A 570 9.84 -43.30 65.58
C ASN A 570 11.27 -43.76 65.26
N LEU A 571 12.23 -42.83 65.11
CA LEU A 571 13.64 -43.16 64.94
C LEU A 571 14.33 -43.49 66.27
N LEU A 572 14.06 -42.73 67.32
CA LEU A 572 14.57 -43.00 68.69
C LEU A 572 14.12 -44.39 69.18
N ASP A 573 12.84 -44.70 68.96
CA ASP A 573 12.20 -45.99 69.22
C ASP A 573 12.94 -47.18 68.56
N LYS A 574 13.58 -46.96 67.40
CA LYS A 574 14.36 -48.00 66.69
C LYS A 574 15.75 -48.17 67.30
N PHE A 575 16.41 -47.08 67.69
CA PHE A 575 17.71 -47.14 68.36
C PHE A 575 17.65 -47.84 69.72
N GLU A 576 16.59 -47.64 70.50
CA GLU A 576 16.42 -48.36 71.79
C GLU A 576 16.29 -49.88 71.60
N ARG A 577 15.56 -50.33 70.56
CA ARG A 577 15.47 -51.76 70.20
C ARG A 577 16.83 -52.33 69.76
N HIS A 578 17.57 -51.60 68.93
CA HIS A 578 18.89 -52.02 68.45
C HIS A 578 19.95 -52.09 69.57
N MET A 579 19.82 -51.25 70.60
CA MET A 579 20.63 -51.32 71.82
C MET A 579 20.36 -52.60 72.64
N ALA A 580 19.10 -53.02 72.74
CA ALA A 580 18.73 -54.26 73.46
C ALA A 580 19.27 -55.52 72.76
N GLU A 581 19.31 -55.52 71.42
CA GLU A 581 19.82 -56.65 70.61
C GLU A 581 21.34 -56.84 70.78
N ILE A 582 22.12 -55.73 70.80
CA ILE A 582 23.57 -55.79 71.10
C ILE A 582 23.84 -56.39 72.49
N GLN A 583 23.01 -56.07 73.49
CA GLN A 583 23.13 -56.64 74.84
C GLN A 583 22.78 -58.14 74.92
N ALA A 584 22.06 -58.69 73.94
CA ALA A 584 21.84 -60.13 73.83
C ALA A 584 23.08 -60.85 73.27
N ASN A 585 23.68 -60.32 72.20
CA ASN A 585 24.82 -60.94 71.51
C ASN A 585 26.06 -61.09 72.40
N VAL A 586 26.33 -60.11 73.28
CA VAL A 586 27.43 -60.19 74.26
C VAL A 586 27.30 -61.40 75.20
N LYS A 587 26.07 -61.83 75.54
CA LYS A 587 25.85 -63.00 76.41
C LYS A 587 26.19 -64.32 75.71
N VAL A 588 25.98 -64.41 74.39
CA VAL A 588 26.31 -65.60 73.60
C VAL A 588 27.83 -65.79 73.51
N LEU A 589 28.56 -64.74 73.11
CA LEU A 589 30.03 -64.76 73.04
C LEU A 589 30.70 -65.09 74.39
N THR A 590 30.06 -64.70 75.50
CA THR A 590 30.55 -65.04 76.85
C THR A 590 30.51 -66.56 77.11
N ALA A 591 29.52 -67.28 76.59
CA ALA A 591 29.38 -68.73 76.78
C ALA A 591 30.34 -69.55 75.89
N GLU A 592 30.70 -69.04 74.70
CA GLU A 592 31.62 -69.73 73.79
C GLU A 592 33.05 -69.77 74.34
N ARG A 593 33.50 -68.68 74.98
CA ARG A 593 34.78 -68.61 75.71
C ARG A 593 34.92 -69.74 76.73
N ASP A 594 33.89 -69.95 77.54
CA ASP A 594 33.94 -70.89 78.66
C ASP A 594 33.97 -72.35 78.18
N LYS A 595 33.37 -72.63 77.02
CA LYS A 595 33.44 -73.94 76.37
C LYS A 595 34.85 -74.27 75.85
N LEU A 596 35.56 -73.28 75.30
CA LEU A 596 36.94 -73.42 74.82
C LEU A 596 37.94 -73.71 75.94
N ASN A 597 37.73 -73.13 77.12
CA ASN A 597 38.65 -73.27 78.25
C ASN A 597 38.70 -74.70 78.82
N ASN A 598 37.59 -75.44 78.76
CA ASN A 598 37.53 -76.83 79.24
C ASN A 598 38.35 -77.80 78.36
N MET A 599 38.31 -77.62 77.04
CA MET A 599 39.02 -78.45 76.06
C MET A 599 40.55 -78.45 76.26
N TYR A 600 41.10 -77.39 76.86
CA TYR A 600 42.55 -77.22 77.03
C TYR A 600 43.12 -78.13 78.13
N GLU A 601 42.42 -78.27 79.26
CA GLU A 601 42.90 -79.07 80.40
C GLU A 601 42.87 -80.59 80.10
N GLU A 602 41.91 -81.08 79.30
CA GLU A 602 41.84 -82.51 78.92
C GLU A 602 43.12 -82.96 78.18
N THR A 603 43.64 -82.15 77.25
CA THR A 603 44.85 -82.47 76.45
C THR A 603 46.15 -82.52 77.27
N LYS A 604 46.12 -82.05 78.51
CA LYS A 604 47.30 -81.86 79.38
C LYS A 604 47.60 -83.08 80.25
N GLU A 605 46.61 -83.96 80.47
CA GLU A 605 46.78 -85.17 81.28
C GLU A 605 47.44 -86.32 80.49
N GLU A 606 47.07 -86.51 79.22
CA GLU A 606 47.56 -87.62 78.37
C GLU A 606 49.10 -87.61 78.22
N LEU A 607 49.70 -86.42 78.11
CA LEU A 607 51.13 -86.26 77.81
C LEU A 607 52.06 -86.71 78.95
N MET A 608 51.54 -86.93 80.17
CA MET A 608 52.32 -87.46 81.29
C MET A 608 52.55 -88.98 81.22
N LEU A 609 51.67 -89.74 80.56
CA LEU A 609 51.70 -91.21 80.60
C LEU A 609 52.86 -91.82 79.79
N VAL A 610 53.24 -91.21 78.67
CA VAL A 610 54.18 -91.78 77.68
C VAL A 610 55.65 -91.78 78.15
N ARG A 611 55.99 -91.09 79.25
CA ARG A 611 57.39 -90.84 79.66
C ARG A 611 58.03 -91.88 80.62
N ARG A 612 57.49 -93.10 80.74
CA ARG A 612 57.90 -94.05 81.81
C ARG A 612 58.49 -95.41 81.42
N GLU A 613 58.62 -95.77 80.14
CA GLU A 613 59.07 -97.12 79.73
C GLU A 613 60.26 -97.14 78.75
N LEU A 614 61.51 -97.24 79.26
CA LEU A 614 62.64 -98.01 78.67
C LEU A 614 63.93 -97.97 79.52
N ILE A 615 64.59 -99.13 79.77
CA ILE A 615 65.85 -99.28 80.56
C ILE A 615 66.68 -100.53 80.10
N ALA A 616 68.04 -100.47 80.15
CA ALA A 616 69.05 -101.58 80.42
C ALA A 616 70.15 -102.01 79.38
N SER A 617 71.44 -101.66 79.65
CA SER A 617 72.66 -102.52 79.97
C SER A 617 73.03 -103.89 79.30
N PRO A 618 74.26 -104.52 79.48
CA PRO A 618 75.69 -104.04 79.58
C PRO A 618 76.90 -105.00 79.14
N LYS A 619 78.10 -104.43 78.79
CA LYS A 619 79.55 -104.76 79.16
C LYS A 619 80.38 -106.10 78.89
N SER A 620 81.55 -105.96 78.19
CA SER A 620 82.98 -106.38 78.57
C SER A 620 83.55 -107.86 78.40
N PRO A 621 84.86 -108.21 78.63
CA PRO A 621 86.17 -107.78 77.99
C PRO A 621 87.37 -108.83 77.87
N LYS A 622 88.55 -108.41 77.31
CA LYS A 622 89.98 -108.95 77.47
C LYS A 622 90.42 -110.27 76.74
N THR A 623 91.71 -110.70 76.50
CA THR A 623 93.14 -110.19 76.42
C THR A 623 94.17 -111.24 75.87
N SER A 624 95.39 -110.85 75.39
CA SER A 624 96.74 -111.53 75.46
C SER A 624 97.61 -111.62 74.16
N LEU A 625 98.88 -112.06 74.28
CA LEU A 625 100.06 -111.49 73.58
C LEU A 625 100.42 -112.00 72.16
N ALA A 626 99.82 -113.09 71.64
CA ALA A 626 100.04 -113.49 70.24
C ALA A 626 99.61 -112.39 69.23
N ALA A 627 98.80 -111.44 69.68
CA ALA A 627 98.28 -110.31 68.92
C ALA A 627 99.35 -109.35 68.34
N GLN A 628 100.59 -109.29 68.87
CA GLN A 628 101.56 -108.28 68.43
C GLN A 628 102.03 -108.40 66.97
N ALA A 629 101.96 -109.60 66.36
CA ALA A 629 102.21 -109.77 64.92
C ALA A 629 100.99 -109.39 64.06
N ILE A 630 99.78 -109.50 64.61
CA ILE A 630 98.52 -109.16 63.92
C ILE A 630 98.29 -107.65 63.93
N LEU A 631 98.61 -106.97 65.04
CA LEU A 631 98.43 -105.53 65.21
C LEU A 631 99.05 -104.71 64.06
N ARG A 632 100.26 -105.06 63.61
CA ARG A 632 100.92 -104.34 62.50
C ARG A 632 100.24 -104.44 61.13
N ARG A 633 99.32 -105.39 60.91
CA ARG A 633 98.46 -105.36 59.71
C ARG A 633 97.28 -104.41 59.90
N VAL A 634 96.62 -104.53 61.06
CA VAL A 634 95.47 -103.69 61.45
C VAL A 634 95.86 -102.20 61.55
N GLU A 635 97.10 -101.88 61.92
CA GLU A 635 97.61 -100.51 61.94
C GLU A 635 97.70 -99.88 60.55
N ASN A 636 98.11 -100.64 59.51
CA ASN A 636 98.10 -100.16 58.14
C ASN A 636 96.66 -100.01 57.60
N GLU A 637 95.83 -101.03 57.79
CA GLU A 637 94.42 -101.05 57.36
C GLU A 637 93.60 -99.90 57.99
N ARG A 638 93.96 -99.47 59.21
CA ARG A 638 93.41 -98.27 59.87
C ARG A 638 93.80 -96.96 59.16
N ASP A 639 95.06 -96.82 58.75
CA ASP A 639 95.57 -95.53 58.28
C ASP A 639 95.13 -95.22 56.85
N ASP A 640 94.94 -96.23 56.00
CA ASP A 640 94.27 -96.08 54.70
C ASP A 640 92.82 -95.61 54.88
N ALA A 641 92.06 -96.22 55.80
CA ALA A 641 90.68 -95.81 56.10
C ALA A 641 90.56 -94.37 56.65
N ILE A 642 91.59 -93.88 57.36
CA ILE A 642 91.67 -92.48 57.81
C ILE A 642 91.90 -91.52 56.62
N SER A 643 92.60 -91.96 55.57
CA SER A 643 92.83 -91.18 54.35
C SER A 643 91.52 -90.95 53.59
N ASP A 644 90.75 -92.01 53.33
CA ASP A 644 89.46 -91.93 52.64
C ASP A 644 88.44 -91.09 53.42
N LEU A 645 88.41 -91.19 54.75
CA LEU A 645 87.52 -90.38 55.59
C LEU A 645 87.81 -88.87 55.45
N ARG A 646 89.08 -88.48 55.30
CA ARG A 646 89.48 -87.08 55.07
C ARG A 646 89.04 -86.59 53.69
N ARG A 647 89.16 -87.42 52.65
CA ARG A 647 88.69 -87.08 51.30
C ARG A 647 87.16 -86.94 51.24
N MET A 648 86.43 -87.87 51.83
CA MET A 648 84.96 -87.78 51.95
C MET A 648 84.52 -86.51 52.70
N THR A 649 85.31 -86.08 53.69
CA THR A 649 85.07 -84.84 54.45
C THR A 649 85.22 -83.59 53.57
N THR A 650 86.28 -83.48 52.76
CA THR A 650 86.46 -82.31 51.87
C THR A 650 85.45 -82.28 50.72
N GLU A 651 85.09 -83.42 50.15
CA GLU A 651 84.04 -83.51 49.11
C GLU A 651 82.67 -83.06 49.67
N ARG A 652 82.29 -83.53 50.87
CA ARG A 652 81.09 -83.10 51.61
C ARG A 652 81.06 -81.58 51.82
N ASP A 653 82.17 -80.99 52.25
CA ASP A 653 82.21 -79.56 52.57
C ASP A 653 82.21 -78.69 51.30
N SER A 654 82.79 -79.17 50.20
CA SER A 654 82.65 -78.56 48.86
C SER A 654 81.21 -78.54 48.34
N LEU A 655 80.38 -79.51 48.75
CA LEU A 655 78.96 -79.58 48.39
C LEU A 655 78.13 -78.65 49.28
N ARG A 656 78.44 -78.58 50.58
CA ARG A 656 77.81 -77.61 51.50
C ARG A 656 78.02 -76.17 51.06
N GLU A 657 79.24 -75.78 50.69
CA GLU A 657 79.51 -74.40 50.25
C GLU A 657 78.85 -74.08 48.90
N ARG A 658 78.80 -75.04 47.96
CA ARG A 658 78.05 -74.86 46.70
C ARG A 658 76.54 -74.73 46.91
N ILE A 659 75.95 -75.53 47.80
CA ILE A 659 74.53 -75.40 48.17
C ILE A 659 74.28 -74.03 48.82
N LYS A 660 75.14 -73.61 49.76
CA LYS A 660 75.06 -72.31 50.41
C LYS A 660 75.08 -71.16 49.40
N ILE A 661 76.08 -71.10 48.51
CA ILE A 661 76.18 -70.08 47.46
C ILE A 661 74.94 -70.07 46.55
N ALA A 662 74.41 -71.24 46.17
CA ALA A 662 73.19 -71.32 45.38
C ALA A 662 71.95 -70.80 46.14
N THR A 663 71.82 -71.09 47.44
CA THR A 663 70.74 -70.54 48.27
C THR A 663 70.88 -69.04 48.52
N GLU A 664 72.10 -68.53 48.71
CA GLU A 664 72.38 -67.11 48.92
C GLU A 664 72.09 -66.29 47.64
N SER A 665 72.44 -66.81 46.46
CA SER A 665 72.05 -66.21 45.17
C SER A 665 70.54 -66.22 44.98
N SER A 666 69.88 -67.37 45.18
CA SER A 666 68.42 -67.50 45.05
C SER A 666 67.64 -66.57 45.98
N LEU A 667 68.11 -66.41 47.23
CA LEU A 667 67.54 -65.44 48.17
C LEU A 667 67.79 -63.98 47.75
N SER A 668 68.97 -63.67 47.21
CA SER A 668 69.29 -62.35 46.67
C SER A 668 68.40 -61.98 45.47
N ASP A 669 68.19 -62.91 44.55
CA ASP A 669 67.37 -62.69 43.36
C ASP A 669 65.87 -62.63 43.69
N ARG A 670 65.40 -63.45 44.64
CA ARG A 670 64.03 -63.33 45.18
C ARG A 670 63.80 -61.95 45.81
N ALA A 671 64.72 -61.45 46.63
CA ALA A 671 64.59 -60.14 47.27
C ALA A 671 64.52 -58.99 46.25
N LYS A 672 65.29 -59.06 45.15
CA LYS A 672 65.21 -58.08 44.05
C LYS A 672 63.86 -58.10 43.35
N LEU A 673 63.27 -59.28 43.16
CA LEU A 673 61.95 -59.44 42.54
C LEU A 673 60.84 -58.94 43.47
N GLU A 674 60.92 -59.23 44.77
CA GLU A 674 59.97 -58.75 45.78
C GLU A 674 59.99 -57.22 45.88
N GLN A 675 61.17 -56.61 46.02
CA GLN A 675 61.30 -55.15 45.97
C GLN A 675 60.77 -54.55 44.66
N ARG A 676 60.96 -55.25 43.52
CA ARG A 676 60.46 -54.77 42.22
C ARG A 676 58.93 -54.87 42.10
N VAL A 677 58.28 -55.77 42.84
CA VAL A 677 56.82 -55.79 42.95
C VAL A 677 56.33 -54.63 43.83
N GLU A 678 56.95 -54.39 44.98
CA GLU A 678 56.63 -53.27 45.87
C GLU A 678 56.75 -51.90 45.16
N ASP A 679 57.83 -51.69 44.37
CA ASP A 679 58.00 -50.53 43.49
C ASP A 679 56.78 -50.33 42.56
N LEU A 680 56.35 -51.42 41.90
CA LEU A 680 55.29 -51.37 40.89
C LEU A 680 53.92 -51.15 41.53
N GLU A 681 53.63 -51.81 42.64
CA GLU A 681 52.40 -51.60 43.42
C GLU A 681 52.30 -50.16 43.94
N SER A 682 53.41 -49.59 44.41
CA SER A 682 53.49 -48.17 44.78
C SER A 682 53.15 -47.24 43.61
N THR A 683 53.77 -47.43 42.44
CA THR A 683 53.45 -46.61 41.25
C THR A 683 52.04 -46.81 40.71
N LEU A 684 51.45 -48.00 40.87
CA LEU A 684 50.06 -48.25 40.52
C LEU A 684 49.12 -47.47 41.44
N HIS A 685 49.44 -47.39 42.74
CA HIS A 685 48.62 -46.68 43.72
C HIS A 685 48.67 -45.15 43.55
N THR A 686 49.83 -44.58 43.19
CA THR A 686 49.92 -43.14 42.86
C THR A 686 49.10 -42.79 41.62
N VAL A 687 49.20 -43.60 40.55
CA VAL A 687 48.42 -43.38 39.31
C VAL A 687 46.91 -43.57 39.55
N GLN A 688 46.50 -44.46 40.46
CA GLN A 688 45.10 -44.60 40.88
C GLN A 688 44.60 -43.34 41.61
N ALA A 689 45.39 -42.79 42.54
CA ALA A 689 45.04 -41.56 43.25
C ALA A 689 44.95 -40.34 42.31
N GLU A 690 45.91 -40.18 41.38
CA GLU A 690 45.89 -39.12 40.37
C GLU A 690 44.67 -39.22 39.45
N ARG A 691 44.30 -40.43 39.01
CA ARG A 691 43.08 -40.68 38.22
C ARG A 691 41.84 -40.23 38.98
N ASP A 692 41.73 -40.55 40.26
CA ASP A 692 40.53 -40.28 41.04
C ASP A 692 40.41 -38.80 41.42
N GLU A 693 41.53 -38.10 41.66
CA GLU A 693 41.56 -36.64 41.75
C GLU A 693 41.09 -35.97 40.44
N LEU A 694 41.57 -36.47 39.29
CA LEU A 694 41.16 -35.95 37.97
C LEU A 694 39.68 -36.20 37.68
N LEU A 695 39.12 -37.33 38.10
CA LEU A 695 37.68 -37.61 37.98
C LEU A 695 36.84 -36.64 38.81
N VAL A 696 37.24 -36.34 40.05
CA VAL A 696 36.57 -35.32 40.88
C VAL A 696 36.70 -33.93 40.26
N ARG A 697 37.88 -33.55 39.75
CA ARG A 697 38.10 -32.27 39.07
C ARG A 697 37.21 -32.13 37.81
N VAL A 698 37.03 -33.21 37.04
CA VAL A 698 36.13 -33.24 35.87
C VAL A 698 34.65 -33.22 36.26
N ALA A 699 34.28 -33.78 37.41
CA ALA A 699 32.90 -33.67 37.93
C ALA A 699 32.57 -32.22 38.30
N ASN A 700 33.41 -31.57 39.11
CA ASN A 700 33.22 -30.18 39.54
C ASN A 700 33.14 -29.23 38.33
N LEU A 701 34.06 -29.34 37.37
CA LEU A 701 34.05 -28.49 36.16
C LEU A 701 32.78 -28.65 35.31
N LYS A 702 32.12 -29.82 35.34
CA LYS A 702 30.82 -30.01 34.66
C LYS A 702 29.67 -29.36 35.42
N GLU A 703 29.72 -29.33 36.75
CA GLU A 703 28.74 -28.66 37.59
C GLU A 703 28.89 -27.13 37.51
N ASP A 704 30.12 -26.62 37.48
CA ASP A 704 30.45 -25.22 37.20
C ASP A 704 29.92 -24.79 35.82
N VAL A 705 30.22 -25.56 34.76
CA VAL A 705 29.71 -25.29 33.40
C VAL A 705 28.18 -25.26 33.38
N LYS A 706 27.51 -26.23 34.00
CA LYS A 706 26.05 -26.25 34.09
C LYS A 706 25.50 -25.04 34.84
N CYS A 707 26.12 -24.65 35.96
CA CYS A 707 25.73 -23.46 36.71
C CYS A 707 25.86 -22.19 35.85
N MET A 708 26.94 -22.06 35.08
CA MET A 708 27.14 -20.95 34.15
C MET A 708 26.14 -20.98 32.97
N GLU A 709 25.84 -22.14 32.41
CA GLU A 709 24.79 -22.28 31.39
C GLU A 709 23.41 -21.85 31.91
N ASP A 710 23.04 -22.28 33.12
CA ASP A 710 21.75 -21.96 33.73
C ASP A 710 21.68 -20.45 34.08
N GLN A 711 22.78 -19.84 34.53
CA GLN A 711 22.88 -18.38 34.69
C GLN A 711 22.74 -17.62 33.35
N VAL A 712 23.33 -18.13 32.25
CA VAL A 712 23.19 -17.52 30.91
C VAL A 712 21.74 -17.63 30.40
N LYS A 713 21.06 -18.76 30.63
CA LYS A 713 19.63 -18.92 30.32
C LYS A 713 18.78 -17.90 31.11
N ASP A 714 19.07 -17.72 32.40
CA ASP A 714 18.34 -16.79 33.26
C ASP A 714 18.58 -15.31 32.87
N GLN A 715 19.81 -14.96 32.48
CA GLN A 715 20.13 -13.63 31.94
C GLN A 715 19.46 -13.37 30.59
N ALA A 716 19.42 -14.36 29.69
CA ALA A 716 18.72 -14.25 28.40
C ALA A 716 17.20 -14.06 28.57
N LEU A 717 16.58 -14.77 29.51
CA LEU A 717 15.16 -14.60 29.84
C LEU A 717 14.87 -13.18 30.38
N ARG A 718 15.72 -12.66 31.27
CA ARG A 718 15.60 -11.29 31.80
C ARG A 718 15.80 -10.23 30.71
N LEU A 719 16.74 -10.43 29.78
CA LEU A 719 16.93 -9.53 28.64
C LEU A 719 15.70 -9.51 27.72
N ASN A 720 15.12 -10.67 27.40
CA ASN A 720 13.90 -10.75 26.59
C ASN A 720 12.71 -10.07 27.29
N GLN A 721 12.55 -10.24 28.60
CA GLN A 721 11.52 -9.54 29.38
C GLN A 721 11.71 -8.01 29.36
N MET A 722 12.95 -7.54 29.50
CA MET A 722 13.27 -6.10 29.42
C MET A 722 13.03 -5.53 28.02
N ASP A 723 13.25 -6.27 26.94
CA ASP A 723 12.96 -5.79 25.59
C ASP A 723 11.47 -5.87 25.22
N GLU A 724 10.74 -6.87 25.74
CA GLU A 724 9.26 -6.89 25.71
C GLU A 724 8.68 -5.66 26.44
N ASP A 725 9.14 -5.36 27.65
CA ASP A 725 8.67 -4.20 28.40
C ASP A 725 9.14 -2.88 27.78
N SER A 726 10.34 -2.84 27.17
CA SER A 726 10.79 -1.71 26.33
C SER A 726 9.86 -1.51 25.13
N SER A 727 9.41 -2.58 24.47
CA SER A 727 8.46 -2.54 23.36
C SER A 727 7.07 -2.08 23.80
N ARG A 728 6.58 -2.55 24.95
CA ARG A 728 5.34 -2.06 25.59
C ARG A 728 5.43 -0.58 25.96
N GLN A 729 6.55 -0.11 26.49
CA GLN A 729 6.78 1.30 26.78
C GLN A 729 6.87 2.16 25.51
N LYS A 730 7.56 1.70 24.46
CA LYS A 730 7.64 2.38 23.15
C LYS A 730 6.26 2.53 22.50
N THR A 731 5.46 1.45 22.50
CA THR A 731 4.09 1.46 21.93
C THR A 731 3.13 2.32 22.75
N SER A 732 3.20 2.27 24.08
CA SER A 732 2.47 3.19 24.98
C SER A 732 2.86 4.65 24.75
N ALA A 733 4.16 4.96 24.64
CA ALA A 733 4.65 6.31 24.34
C ALA A 733 4.21 6.81 22.96
N MET A 734 4.15 5.93 21.96
CA MET A 734 3.62 6.25 20.62
C MET A 734 2.12 6.58 20.66
N GLN A 735 1.34 5.80 21.41
CA GLN A 735 -0.10 6.06 21.63
C GLN A 735 -0.33 7.39 22.38
N LEU A 736 0.43 7.64 23.45
CA LEU A 736 0.39 8.92 24.17
C LEU A 736 0.77 10.09 23.27
N LYS A 737 1.78 9.93 22.39
CA LYS A 737 2.18 10.96 21.43
C LYS A 737 1.08 11.26 20.40
N MET A 738 0.39 10.24 19.88
CA MET A 738 -0.78 10.43 19.01
C MET A 738 -1.91 11.19 19.73
N ILE A 739 -2.19 10.86 21.00
CA ILE A 739 -3.21 11.54 21.81
C ILE A 739 -2.81 13.00 22.09
N VAL A 740 -1.52 13.27 22.33
CA VAL A 740 -0.99 14.65 22.44
C VAL A 740 -1.17 15.39 21.12
N GLU A 741 -0.77 14.83 19.97
CA GLU A 741 -0.94 15.47 18.66
C GLU A 741 -2.41 15.74 18.29
N GLU A 742 -3.32 14.83 18.65
CA GLU A 742 -4.76 15.01 18.45
C GLU A 742 -5.38 16.05 19.40
N THR A 743 -4.94 16.10 20.67
CA THR A 743 -5.39 17.11 21.64
C THR A 743 -4.79 18.49 21.37
N GLU A 744 -3.54 18.60 20.95
CA GLU A 744 -2.92 19.84 20.46
C GLU A 744 -3.64 20.38 19.23
N LYS A 745 -4.02 19.50 18.28
CA LYS A 745 -4.82 19.88 17.12
C LYS A 745 -6.22 20.34 17.50
N SER A 746 -6.89 19.65 18.43
CA SER A 746 -8.20 20.05 18.97
C SER A 746 -8.13 21.39 19.74
N LEU A 747 -7.04 21.62 20.47
CA LEU A 747 -6.75 22.88 21.15
C LEU A 747 -6.51 24.01 20.15
N ALA A 748 -5.74 23.79 19.09
CA ALA A 748 -5.53 24.77 18.03
C ALA A 748 -6.83 25.10 17.28
N ASP A 749 -7.67 24.10 17.00
CA ASP A 749 -8.99 24.27 16.39
C ASP A 749 -9.95 25.07 17.27
N THR A 750 -9.96 24.81 18.59
CA THR A 750 -10.81 25.54 19.54
C THR A 750 -10.29 26.96 19.80
N GLN A 751 -8.98 27.17 19.89
CA GLN A 751 -8.35 28.49 19.92
C GLN A 751 -8.64 29.30 18.64
N GLN A 752 -8.58 28.69 17.45
CA GLN A 752 -8.98 29.37 16.22
C GLN A 752 -10.47 29.70 16.17
N ARG A 753 -11.35 28.84 16.70
CA ARG A 753 -12.78 29.15 16.83
C ARG A 753 -13.00 30.31 17.80
N LEU A 754 -12.28 30.33 18.93
CA LEU A 754 -12.34 31.44 19.90
C LEU A 754 -11.88 32.75 19.26
N LEU A 755 -10.70 32.80 18.63
CA LEU A 755 -10.18 33.99 17.92
C LEU A 755 -11.09 34.48 16.79
N ARG A 756 -11.87 33.60 16.16
CA ARG A 756 -12.91 34.00 15.19
C ARG A 756 -14.11 34.61 15.91
N ARG A 757 -14.58 34.00 17.02
CA ARG A 757 -15.68 34.55 17.83
C ARG A 757 -15.33 35.86 18.52
N GLU A 758 -14.09 36.06 18.96
CA GLU A 758 -13.59 37.32 19.51
C GLU A 758 -13.62 38.43 18.45
N LYS A 759 -13.14 38.15 17.23
CA LYS A 759 -13.20 39.11 16.11
C LYS A 759 -14.62 39.36 15.62
N GLU A 760 -15.48 38.35 15.61
CA GLU A 760 -16.90 38.52 15.32
C GLU A 760 -17.58 39.37 16.39
N LEU A 761 -17.30 39.15 17.67
CA LEU A 761 -17.83 39.91 18.81
C LEU A 761 -17.39 41.36 18.74
N GLN A 762 -16.09 41.63 18.60
CA GLN A 762 -15.55 42.97 18.41
C GLN A 762 -16.23 43.69 17.23
N ALA A 763 -16.41 42.99 16.09
CA ALA A 763 -17.12 43.55 14.94
C ALA A 763 -18.64 43.73 15.16
N GLN A 764 -19.25 43.14 16.19
CA GLN A 764 -20.61 43.51 16.64
C GLN A 764 -20.59 44.65 17.67
N GLU A 765 -19.59 44.73 18.54
CA GLU A 765 -19.41 45.83 19.50
C GLU A 765 -19.16 47.15 18.77
N GLU A 766 -18.26 47.16 17.77
CA GLU A 766 -18.03 48.31 16.90
C GLU A 766 -19.30 48.75 16.14
N ARG A 767 -20.15 47.81 15.73
CA ARG A 767 -21.47 48.10 15.13
C ARG A 767 -22.47 48.61 16.16
N ALA A 768 -22.48 48.07 17.38
CA ALA A 768 -23.36 48.52 18.46
C ALA A 768 -23.04 49.97 18.83
N ILE A 769 -21.75 50.30 19.03
CA ILE A 769 -21.28 51.66 19.27
C ILE A 769 -21.68 52.59 18.11
N SER A 770 -21.46 52.18 16.85
CA SER A 770 -21.87 52.99 15.69
C SER A 770 -23.39 53.22 15.61
N LEU A 771 -24.20 52.24 16.02
CA LEU A 771 -25.65 52.37 16.11
C LEU A 771 -26.10 53.23 17.30
N GLU A 772 -25.38 53.20 18.42
CA GLU A 772 -25.61 54.10 19.57
C GLU A 772 -25.23 55.56 19.25
N ASP A 773 -24.14 55.79 18.52
CA ASP A 773 -23.78 57.12 18.00
C ASP A 773 -24.83 57.65 17.01
N GLN A 774 -25.30 56.80 16.09
CA GLN A 774 -26.41 57.15 15.19
C GLN A 774 -27.70 57.42 15.96
N LEU A 775 -28.03 56.62 16.97
CA LEU A 775 -29.21 56.80 17.81
C LEU A 775 -29.14 58.10 18.62
N THR A 776 -28.01 58.40 19.25
CA THR A 776 -27.83 59.65 20.02
C THR A 776 -27.78 60.87 19.10
N SER A 777 -27.22 60.77 17.89
CA SER A 777 -27.30 61.81 16.87
C SER A 777 -28.74 62.08 16.44
N ALA A 778 -29.51 61.03 16.12
CA ALA A 778 -30.93 61.14 15.79
C ALA A 778 -31.77 61.69 16.95
N GLN A 779 -31.46 61.32 18.20
CA GLN A 779 -32.10 61.89 19.39
C GLN A 779 -31.79 63.38 19.57
N ARG A 780 -30.53 63.83 19.31
CA ARG A 780 -30.15 65.25 19.32
C ARG A 780 -30.89 66.04 18.25
N MET A 781 -30.94 65.55 17.01
CA MET A 781 -31.72 66.19 15.93
C MET A 781 -33.21 66.27 16.27
N ALA A 782 -33.78 65.18 16.82
CA ALA A 782 -35.18 65.18 17.26
C ALA A 782 -35.43 66.08 18.48
N ALA A 783 -34.42 66.41 19.29
CA ALA A 783 -34.55 67.43 20.35
C ALA A 783 -34.60 68.83 19.74
N VAL A 784 -33.63 69.19 18.89
CA VAL A 784 -33.59 70.47 18.17
C VAL A 784 -34.89 70.73 17.41
N GLN A 785 -35.38 69.75 16.64
CA GLN A 785 -36.66 69.86 15.91
C GLN A 785 -37.89 70.02 16.83
N ARG A 786 -37.87 69.49 18.06
CA ARG A 786 -38.94 69.75 19.04
C ARG A 786 -38.87 71.17 19.59
N ASP A 787 -37.68 71.68 19.84
CA ASP A 787 -37.47 73.04 20.34
C ASP A 787 -37.81 74.09 19.27
N GLU A 788 -37.43 73.85 18.01
CA GLU A 788 -37.88 74.62 16.83
C GLU A 788 -39.40 74.58 16.69
N MET A 789 -40.03 73.40 16.75
CA MET A 789 -41.49 73.28 16.71
C MET A 789 -42.19 73.92 17.91
N SER A 790 -41.51 74.03 19.06
CA SER A 790 -41.99 74.77 20.23
C SER A 790 -41.93 76.28 19.98
N ALA A 791 -40.80 76.79 19.47
CA ALA A 791 -40.64 78.19 19.10
C ALA A 791 -41.63 78.64 18.00
N MET A 792 -41.83 77.82 16.97
CA MET A 792 -42.81 78.09 15.92
C MET A 792 -44.26 78.10 16.43
N ARG A 793 -44.56 77.33 17.48
CA ARG A 793 -45.87 77.36 18.16
C ARG A 793 -46.04 78.58 19.06
N THR A 794 -45.00 79.03 19.76
CA THR A 794 -45.09 80.23 20.60
C THR A 794 -45.16 81.51 19.77
N THR A 795 -44.47 81.58 18.62
CA THR A 795 -44.61 82.69 17.67
C THR A 795 -45.98 82.69 16.99
N LEU A 796 -46.50 81.54 16.56
CA LEU A 796 -47.87 81.45 16.01
C LEU A 796 -48.91 81.95 17.03
N ALA A 797 -48.82 81.49 18.29
CA ALA A 797 -49.68 81.94 19.38
C ALA A 797 -49.46 83.40 19.81
N ALA A 798 -48.38 84.06 19.36
CA ALA A 798 -48.22 85.52 19.49
C ALA A 798 -48.95 86.25 18.35
N VAL A 799 -48.76 85.81 17.10
CA VAL A 799 -49.43 86.35 15.92
C VAL A 799 -50.96 86.24 16.01
N ASP A 800 -51.49 85.12 16.52
CA ASP A 800 -52.94 84.98 16.75
C ASP A 800 -53.46 86.02 17.76
N ARG A 801 -52.73 86.32 18.84
CA ARG A 801 -53.12 87.35 19.82
C ARG A 801 -53.02 88.77 19.24
N GLU A 802 -52.00 89.05 18.42
CA GLU A 802 -51.86 90.34 17.75
C GLU A 802 -52.98 90.55 16.73
N LYS A 803 -53.34 89.51 15.98
CA LYS A 803 -54.50 89.49 15.08
C LYS A 803 -55.81 89.74 15.83
N ASP A 804 -56.06 89.05 16.94
CA ASP A 804 -57.28 89.24 17.74
C ASP A 804 -57.35 90.66 18.34
N ALA A 805 -56.22 91.19 18.83
CA ALA A 805 -56.13 92.57 19.32
C ALA A 805 -56.33 93.61 18.21
N LEU A 806 -55.82 93.37 17.00
CA LEU A 806 -56.04 94.22 15.82
C LEU A 806 -57.50 94.17 15.35
N GLN A 807 -58.15 92.99 15.42
CA GLN A 807 -59.57 92.84 15.10
C GLN A 807 -60.43 93.68 16.05
N ILE A 808 -60.24 93.53 17.37
CA ILE A 808 -60.93 94.36 18.39
C ILE A 808 -60.70 95.85 18.12
N ALA A 809 -59.46 96.26 17.84
CA ALA A 809 -59.12 97.66 17.55
C ALA A 809 -59.62 98.18 16.18
N VAL A 810 -60.09 97.31 15.29
CA VAL A 810 -60.82 97.66 14.05
C VAL A 810 -62.32 97.79 14.35
N ASP A 811 -62.87 96.87 15.14
CA ASP A 811 -64.29 96.86 15.51
C ASP A 811 -64.65 98.11 16.35
N GLU A 812 -63.86 98.40 17.41
CA GLU A 812 -63.99 99.64 18.22
C GLU A 812 -63.95 100.92 17.36
N LYS A 813 -63.05 100.97 16.37
CA LYS A 813 -62.95 102.11 15.45
C LYS A 813 -64.15 102.20 14.51
N THR A 814 -64.70 101.06 14.09
CA THR A 814 -65.84 100.98 13.19
C THR A 814 -67.11 101.46 13.89
N GLU A 815 -67.34 101.03 15.14
CA GLU A 815 -68.40 101.57 16.00
C GLU A 815 -68.25 103.08 16.23
N LYS A 816 -67.02 103.54 16.51
CA LYS A 816 -66.75 104.96 16.76
C LYS A 816 -66.91 105.84 15.51
N VAL A 817 -66.57 105.33 14.32
CA VAL A 817 -66.85 106.00 13.04
C VAL A 817 -68.36 106.04 12.77
N ALA A 818 -69.09 104.95 13.02
CA ALA A 818 -70.55 104.93 12.87
C ALA A 818 -71.24 105.95 13.81
N TYR A 819 -70.82 106.04 15.08
CA TYR A 819 -71.29 107.05 16.02
C TYR A 819 -71.02 108.49 15.53
N LEU A 820 -69.78 108.78 15.12
CA LEU A 820 -69.39 110.11 14.66
C LEU A 820 -70.11 110.53 13.37
N ASN A 821 -70.38 109.59 12.45
CA ASN A 821 -71.17 109.85 11.25
C ASN A 821 -72.64 110.16 11.58
N ALA A 822 -73.23 109.49 12.57
CA ALA A 822 -74.58 109.80 13.04
C ALA A 822 -74.65 111.20 13.68
N GLU A 823 -73.69 111.54 14.55
CA GLU A 823 -73.63 112.88 15.14
C GLU A 823 -73.39 113.99 14.10
N LEU A 824 -72.52 113.74 13.10
CA LEU A 824 -72.30 114.66 11.98
C LEU A 824 -73.61 114.96 11.25
N HIS A 825 -74.38 113.90 10.90
CA HIS A 825 -75.63 114.03 10.17
C HIS A 825 -76.71 114.80 10.95
N ASP A 826 -76.78 114.62 12.27
CA ASP A 826 -77.65 115.44 13.14
C ASP A 826 -77.20 116.91 13.16
N LYS A 827 -75.89 117.21 13.14
CA LYS A 827 -75.41 118.61 13.01
C LYS A 827 -75.75 119.19 11.63
N GLU A 828 -75.59 118.42 10.56
CA GLU A 828 -75.90 118.86 9.19
C GLU A 828 -77.38 119.27 9.03
N ARG A 829 -78.31 118.51 9.61
CA ARG A 829 -79.74 118.88 9.65
C ARG A 829 -79.95 120.22 10.36
N ILE A 830 -79.38 120.39 11.56
CA ILE A 830 -79.48 121.65 12.34
C ILE A 830 -78.87 122.83 11.58
N ILE A 831 -77.75 122.62 10.87
CA ILE A 831 -77.12 123.64 10.02
C ILE A 831 -78.02 124.01 8.83
N SER A 832 -78.79 123.07 8.27
CA SER A 832 -79.76 123.34 7.21
C SER A 832 -80.90 124.25 7.70
N ASP A 833 -81.49 123.94 8.85
CA ASP A 833 -82.58 124.72 9.43
C ASP A 833 -82.13 126.16 9.78
N LEU A 834 -80.92 126.31 10.32
CA LEU A 834 -80.33 127.61 10.63
C LEU A 834 -80.00 128.44 9.38
N LYS A 835 -79.59 127.82 8.26
CA LYS A 835 -79.33 128.54 7.00
C LYS A 835 -80.57 129.25 6.46
N VAL A 836 -81.75 128.62 6.55
CA VAL A 836 -83.02 129.25 6.13
C VAL A 836 -83.28 130.50 6.98
N ARG A 837 -83.08 130.42 8.30
CA ARG A 837 -83.29 131.53 9.24
C ARG A 837 -82.27 132.66 9.12
N VAL A 838 -81.06 132.36 8.64
CA VAL A 838 -80.00 133.35 8.37
C VAL A 838 -80.31 134.17 7.12
N GLY A 839 -80.82 133.56 6.05
CA GLY A 839 -81.18 134.27 4.81
C GLY A 839 -82.24 135.37 4.99
N GLU A 840 -83.15 135.23 5.96
CA GLU A 840 -84.13 136.26 6.33
C GLU A 840 -83.49 137.51 6.97
N LEU A 841 -82.31 137.35 7.58
CA LEU A 841 -81.57 138.42 8.29
C LEU A 841 -80.44 139.03 7.43
N GLU A 842 -79.81 138.22 6.57
CA GLU A 842 -78.76 138.69 5.65
C GLU A 842 -79.26 139.79 4.70
N ALA A 843 -80.53 139.71 4.26
CA ALA A 843 -81.17 140.75 3.45
C ALA A 843 -81.22 142.14 4.11
N GLN A 844 -81.21 142.21 5.45
CA GLN A 844 -81.17 143.47 6.21
C GLN A 844 -79.73 143.88 6.57
N LEU A 845 -78.82 142.91 6.70
CA LEU A 845 -77.40 143.14 6.99
C LEU A 845 -76.60 143.62 5.76
N GLN A 846 -77.05 143.26 4.54
CA GLN A 846 -76.33 143.55 3.30
C GLN A 846 -76.03 145.05 3.12
N HIS A 847 -76.98 145.93 3.47
CA HIS A 847 -76.79 147.39 3.40
C HIS A 847 -75.73 147.97 4.36
N ALA A 848 -75.25 147.20 5.35
CA ALA A 848 -74.19 147.59 6.27
C ALA A 848 -72.82 146.94 5.93
N ASN A 849 -72.81 145.82 5.21
CA ASN A 849 -71.59 144.99 5.01
C ASN A 849 -70.61 145.54 3.98
N ASP A 850 -71.06 146.34 3.00
CA ASP A 850 -70.20 146.79 1.88
C ASP A 850 -68.98 147.61 2.35
N ASN A 851 -69.11 148.39 3.43
CA ASN A 851 -68.00 149.13 4.03
C ASN A 851 -67.05 148.26 4.90
N LEU A 852 -67.53 147.12 5.42
CA LEU A 852 -66.69 146.18 6.21
C LEU A 852 -65.84 145.28 5.28
N SER A 853 -66.38 145.00 4.10
CA SER A 853 -65.84 144.12 3.04
C SER A 853 -64.39 144.45 2.63
N LEU A 854 -63.94 145.69 2.79
CA LEU A 854 -62.59 146.13 2.37
C LEU A 854 -61.47 145.87 3.40
N LYS A 855 -61.79 145.58 4.67
CA LYS A 855 -60.77 145.29 5.71
C LYS A 855 -60.64 143.80 6.04
N ASP A 856 -61.72 143.03 5.88
CA ASP A 856 -61.73 141.59 6.15
C ASP A 856 -60.95 140.75 5.10
N ARG A 857 -60.88 141.20 3.84
CA ARG A 857 -60.09 140.56 2.78
C ARG A 857 -58.59 140.50 3.08
N GLU A 858 -58.06 141.54 3.72
CA GLU A 858 -56.63 141.71 4.04
C GLU A 858 -56.18 140.68 5.10
N VAL A 859 -56.98 140.52 6.17
CA VAL A 859 -56.73 139.56 7.26
C VAL A 859 -56.84 138.10 6.78
N LYS A 860 -57.76 137.81 5.86
CA LYS A 860 -57.97 136.45 5.32
C LYS A 860 -56.84 135.96 4.42
N SER A 861 -56.04 136.86 3.85
CA SER A 861 -54.85 136.49 3.06
C SER A 861 -53.72 135.96 3.95
N LEU A 862 -53.39 136.69 5.02
CA LEU A 862 -52.27 136.38 5.90
C LEU A 862 -52.46 135.07 6.70
N ARG A 863 -53.70 134.75 7.09
CA ARG A 863 -54.00 133.48 7.78
C ARG A 863 -53.72 132.26 6.91
N ARG A 864 -54.21 132.26 5.66
CA ARG A 864 -54.00 131.15 4.71
C ARG A 864 -52.52 130.87 4.41
N GLN A 865 -51.68 131.90 4.41
CA GLN A 865 -50.23 131.73 4.25
C GLN A 865 -49.61 131.05 5.48
N LEU A 866 -50.02 131.43 6.70
CA LEU A 866 -49.56 130.79 7.93
C LEU A 866 -50.03 129.33 8.03
N ASP A 867 -51.30 129.06 7.71
CA ASP A 867 -51.90 127.73 7.75
C ASP A 867 -51.17 126.77 6.79
N GLY A 868 -50.95 127.19 5.54
CA GLY A 868 -50.18 126.41 4.56
C GLY A 868 -48.75 126.09 5.02
N THR A 869 -48.01 127.06 5.57
CA THR A 869 -46.65 126.80 6.09
C THR A 869 -46.63 125.83 7.28
N ASN A 870 -47.72 125.71 8.03
CA ASN A 870 -47.85 124.70 9.10
C ASN A 870 -48.17 123.30 8.54
N GLU A 871 -48.95 123.21 7.46
CA GLU A 871 -49.24 121.95 6.78
C GLU A 871 -47.96 121.40 6.10
N ASP A 872 -47.21 122.23 5.38
CA ASP A 872 -45.90 121.91 4.81
C ASP A 872 -44.91 121.39 5.88
N LEU A 873 -44.87 122.03 7.05
CA LEU A 873 -43.98 121.65 8.16
C LEU A 873 -44.39 120.30 8.79
N GLN A 874 -45.70 120.02 8.87
CA GLN A 874 -46.18 118.73 9.34
C GLN A 874 -45.93 117.61 8.33
N GLU A 875 -46.16 117.85 7.04
CA GLU A 875 -45.92 116.85 5.99
C GLU A 875 -44.42 116.53 5.89
N THR A 876 -43.55 117.54 5.86
CA THR A 876 -42.09 117.32 5.87
C THR A 876 -41.60 116.58 7.12
N SER A 877 -42.18 116.80 8.31
CA SER A 877 -41.86 115.98 9.49
C SER A 877 -42.36 114.54 9.34
N ARG A 878 -43.59 114.31 8.84
CA ARG A 878 -44.11 112.96 8.60
C ARG A 878 -43.22 112.21 7.60
N SER A 879 -42.79 112.84 6.52
CA SER A 879 -41.85 112.30 5.53
C SER A 879 -40.49 111.97 6.15
N ARG A 880 -39.92 112.87 6.98
CA ARG A 880 -38.68 112.63 7.74
C ARG A 880 -38.80 111.42 8.67
N ASP A 881 -39.92 111.30 9.38
CA ASP A 881 -40.16 110.19 10.31
C ASP A 881 -40.46 108.86 9.61
N ILE A 882 -40.98 108.87 8.38
CA ILE A 882 -41.09 107.68 7.51
C ILE A 882 -39.69 107.27 7.03
N ALA A 883 -38.92 108.21 6.47
CA ALA A 883 -37.57 107.95 5.96
C ALA A 883 -36.62 107.42 7.05
N MET A 884 -36.74 107.88 8.31
CA MET A 884 -35.97 107.31 9.43
C MET A 884 -36.39 105.89 9.80
N ARG A 885 -37.66 105.51 9.64
CA ARG A 885 -38.12 104.13 9.87
C ARG A 885 -37.64 103.20 8.75
N GLU A 886 -37.69 103.66 7.51
CA GLU A 886 -37.16 102.93 6.35
C GLU A 886 -35.63 102.76 6.44
N ASN A 887 -34.89 103.82 6.81
CA ASN A 887 -33.44 103.74 6.99
C ASN A 887 -33.04 102.77 8.11
N ARG A 888 -33.78 102.75 9.24
CA ARG A 888 -33.57 101.74 10.30
C ARG A 888 -33.84 100.33 9.79
N ARG A 889 -34.97 100.09 9.12
CA ARG A 889 -35.26 98.79 8.51
C ARG A 889 -34.15 98.34 7.56
N LEU A 890 -33.67 99.22 6.69
CA LEU A 890 -32.58 98.90 5.76
C LEU A 890 -31.25 98.61 6.48
N GLN A 891 -31.00 99.21 7.65
CA GLN A 891 -29.86 98.84 8.50
C GLN A 891 -30.09 97.46 9.16
N ASP A 892 -31.28 97.19 9.70
CA ASP A 892 -31.63 95.90 10.29
C ASP A 892 -31.50 94.77 9.24
N ASP A 893 -32.12 94.94 8.07
CA ASP A 893 -32.06 94.04 6.91
C ASP A 893 -30.59 93.81 6.46
N LEU A 894 -29.75 94.86 6.45
CA LEU A 894 -28.31 94.74 6.17
C LEU A 894 -27.57 93.91 7.24
N THR A 895 -27.89 94.07 8.53
CA THR A 895 -27.26 93.26 9.59
C THR A 895 -27.69 91.79 9.57
N VAL A 896 -28.93 91.50 9.15
CA VAL A 896 -29.41 90.13 8.92
C VAL A 896 -28.66 89.52 7.75
N MET A 897 -28.67 90.17 6.58
CA MET A 897 -27.93 89.74 5.38
C MET A 897 -26.42 89.53 5.64
N SER A 898 -25.82 90.34 6.51
CA SER A 898 -24.41 90.20 6.92
C SER A 898 -24.17 88.94 7.78
N LYS A 899 -25.08 88.64 8.72
CA LYS A 899 -25.02 87.41 9.54
C LYS A 899 -25.30 86.16 8.70
N GLU A 900 -26.23 86.24 7.76
CA GLU A 900 -26.53 85.16 6.81
C GLU A 900 -25.33 84.90 5.90
N ASN A 901 -24.66 85.94 5.38
CA ASN A 901 -23.39 85.77 4.67
C ASN A 901 -22.31 85.12 5.54
N GLN A 902 -22.17 85.51 6.81
CA GLN A 902 -21.21 84.88 7.72
C GLN A 902 -21.53 83.40 7.96
N LYS A 903 -22.82 83.05 8.13
CA LYS A 903 -23.29 81.67 8.28
C LYS A 903 -23.04 80.83 7.01
N LEU A 904 -23.43 81.36 5.84
CA LEU A 904 -23.22 80.69 4.55
C LEU A 904 -21.74 80.49 4.20
N ASN A 905 -20.86 81.43 4.58
CA ASN A 905 -19.41 81.24 4.42
C ASN A 905 -18.84 80.22 5.42
N GLY A 906 -19.43 80.08 6.61
CA GLY A 906 -19.14 78.98 7.53
C GLY A 906 -19.54 77.62 6.96
N GLU A 907 -20.80 77.48 6.53
CA GLU A 907 -21.32 76.26 5.90
C GLU A 907 -20.55 75.88 4.61
N LEU A 908 -20.07 76.88 3.86
CA LEU A 908 -19.17 76.68 2.73
C LEU A 908 -17.78 76.19 3.17
N GLN A 909 -17.22 76.70 4.27
CA GLN A 909 -15.94 76.20 4.80
C GLN A 909 -16.08 74.77 5.33
N ASP A 910 -17.13 74.48 6.09
CA ASP A 910 -17.43 73.15 6.63
C ASP A 910 -17.54 72.12 5.49
N THR A 911 -18.33 72.42 4.44
CA THR A 911 -18.47 71.53 3.27
C THR A 911 -17.20 71.43 2.41
N LEU A 912 -16.31 72.43 2.44
CA LEU A 912 -14.97 72.32 1.82
C LEU A 912 -14.05 71.40 2.63
N GLU A 913 -14.12 71.41 3.95
CA GLU A 913 -13.35 70.52 4.83
C GLU A 913 -13.87 69.07 4.75
N GLU A 914 -15.20 68.86 4.78
CA GLU A 914 -15.82 67.56 4.50
C GLU A 914 -15.37 66.99 3.15
N ARG A 915 -15.32 67.81 2.09
CA ARG A 915 -14.84 67.38 0.77
C ARG A 915 -13.39 66.89 0.82
N GLU A 916 -12.50 67.57 1.52
CA GLU A 916 -11.09 67.17 1.64
C GLU A 916 -10.91 65.93 2.53
N ILE A 917 -11.74 65.75 3.56
CA ILE A 917 -11.82 64.52 4.36
C ILE A 917 -12.27 63.34 3.48
N LEU A 918 -13.39 63.46 2.77
CA LEU A 918 -13.93 62.43 1.87
C LEU A 918 -12.94 62.08 0.75
N LYS A 919 -12.24 63.08 0.20
CA LYS A 919 -11.16 62.91 -0.79
C LYS A 919 -9.96 62.17 -0.22
N THR A 920 -9.59 62.43 1.04
CA THR A 920 -8.51 61.71 1.74
C THR A 920 -8.91 60.26 2.01
N GLN A 921 -10.14 60.02 2.45
CA GLN A 921 -10.70 58.67 2.62
C GLN A 921 -10.75 57.91 1.28
N ALA A 922 -11.19 58.56 0.20
CA ALA A 922 -11.18 57.95 -1.14
C ALA A 922 -9.76 57.58 -1.60
N GLN A 923 -8.75 58.41 -1.33
CA GLN A 923 -7.36 58.07 -1.60
C GLN A 923 -6.86 56.89 -0.76
N GLN A 924 -7.24 56.81 0.52
CA GLN A 924 -6.94 55.65 1.38
C GLN A 924 -7.61 54.37 0.86
N TYR A 925 -8.87 54.42 0.45
CA TYR A 925 -9.56 53.29 -0.17
C TYR A 925 -8.93 52.87 -1.49
N ILE A 926 -8.48 53.80 -2.34
CA ILE A 926 -7.77 53.48 -3.60
C ILE A 926 -6.44 52.76 -3.30
N LEU A 927 -5.69 53.21 -2.27
CA LEU A 927 -4.44 52.55 -1.85
C LEU A 927 -4.71 51.15 -1.28
N GLU A 928 -5.77 50.97 -0.49
CA GLU A 928 -6.12 49.69 0.12
C GLU A 928 -6.69 48.69 -0.92
N VAL A 929 -7.50 49.15 -1.87
CA VAL A 929 -7.92 48.36 -3.03
C VAL A 929 -6.70 47.89 -3.81
N ARG A 930 -5.77 48.79 -4.15
CA ARG A 930 -4.53 48.42 -4.83
C ARG A 930 -3.69 47.41 -4.03
N ARG A 931 -3.60 47.58 -2.71
CA ARG A 931 -2.90 46.63 -1.83
C ARG A 931 -3.55 45.23 -1.84
N VAL A 932 -4.88 45.17 -2.01
CA VAL A 932 -5.62 43.91 -2.19
C VAL A 932 -5.45 43.36 -3.61
N GLU A 933 -5.40 44.18 -4.66
CA GLU A 933 -5.11 43.77 -6.03
C GLU A 933 -3.70 43.18 -6.16
N ASP A 934 -2.67 43.83 -5.60
CA ASP A 934 -1.28 43.32 -5.56
C ASP A 934 -1.20 42.00 -4.77
N LEU A 935 -1.98 41.84 -3.69
CA LEU A 935 -2.08 40.60 -2.92
C LEU A 935 -2.83 39.49 -3.68
N LEU A 936 -3.87 39.83 -4.45
CA LEU A 936 -4.57 38.87 -5.30
C LEU A 936 -3.67 38.40 -6.44
N ALA A 937 -2.95 39.30 -7.12
CA ALA A 937 -2.02 38.97 -8.18
C ALA A 937 -0.89 38.02 -7.70
N THR A 938 -0.34 38.25 -6.50
CA THR A 938 0.65 37.31 -5.92
C THR A 938 0.03 35.95 -5.58
N LYS A 939 -1.23 35.90 -5.11
CA LYS A 939 -1.93 34.62 -4.87
C LYS A 939 -2.35 33.89 -6.15
N GLU A 940 -2.63 34.61 -7.23
CA GLU A 940 -2.86 34.01 -8.55
C GLU A 940 -1.57 33.44 -9.14
N GLN A 941 -0.43 34.11 -8.95
CA GLN A 941 0.89 33.58 -9.33
C GLN A 941 1.23 32.32 -8.52
N GLU A 942 1.12 32.35 -7.18
CA GLU A 942 1.31 31.16 -6.32
C GLU A 942 0.43 29.98 -6.77
N ARG A 943 -0.83 30.24 -7.13
CA ARG A 943 -1.74 29.22 -7.65
C ARG A 943 -1.28 28.68 -9.00
N SER A 944 -0.77 29.53 -9.90
CA SER A 944 -0.23 29.11 -11.19
C SER A 944 1.01 28.23 -11.02
N ASP A 945 1.94 28.66 -10.18
CA ASP A 945 3.18 27.93 -9.87
C ASP A 945 2.88 26.56 -9.25
N LEU A 946 1.85 26.47 -8.38
CA LEU A 946 1.40 25.21 -7.79
C LEU A 946 0.71 24.29 -8.81
N LEU A 947 -0.08 24.85 -9.74
CA LEU A 947 -0.68 24.08 -10.84
C LEU A 947 0.39 23.54 -11.80
N ASP A 948 1.45 24.29 -12.08
CA ASP A 948 2.57 23.82 -12.91
C ASP A 948 3.48 22.81 -12.20
N GLN A 949 3.61 22.90 -10.86
CA GLN A 949 4.19 21.81 -10.06
C GLN A 949 3.33 20.55 -10.12
N TYR A 950 2.01 20.67 -9.95
CA TYR A 950 1.09 19.54 -10.04
C TYR A 950 1.09 18.87 -11.42
N ARG A 951 1.17 19.66 -12.51
CA ARG A 951 1.35 19.16 -13.89
C ARG A 951 2.65 18.36 -14.04
N LYS A 952 3.77 18.89 -13.57
CA LYS A 952 5.08 18.18 -13.62
C LYS A 952 5.04 16.87 -12.86
N LEU A 953 4.56 16.89 -11.61
CA LEU A 953 4.41 15.69 -10.77
C LEU A 953 3.44 14.67 -11.39
N SER A 954 2.39 15.12 -12.09
CA SER A 954 1.47 14.23 -12.82
C SER A 954 2.16 13.57 -14.03
N MET A 955 2.96 14.31 -14.80
CA MET A 955 3.74 13.76 -15.91
C MET A 955 4.83 12.81 -15.42
N GLU A 956 5.49 13.11 -14.30
CA GLU A 956 6.45 12.21 -13.65
C GLU A 956 5.76 10.93 -13.17
N ALA A 957 4.57 11.03 -12.55
CA ALA A 957 3.78 9.87 -12.15
C ALA A 957 3.35 9.00 -13.35
N GLU A 958 2.96 9.61 -14.47
CA GLU A 958 2.64 8.90 -15.72
C GLU A 958 3.88 8.22 -16.34
N GLN A 959 5.07 8.84 -16.23
CA GLN A 959 6.34 8.23 -16.61
C GLN A 959 6.71 7.03 -15.69
N TYR A 960 6.51 7.15 -14.38
CA TYR A 960 6.73 6.03 -13.46
C TYR A 960 5.70 4.90 -13.67
N GLN A 961 4.44 5.21 -13.98
CA GLN A 961 3.44 4.19 -14.31
C GLN A 961 3.76 3.47 -15.62
N THR A 962 4.11 4.21 -16.68
CA THR A 962 4.44 3.61 -17.99
C THR A 962 5.72 2.78 -17.94
N THR A 963 6.76 3.23 -17.23
CA THR A 963 7.97 2.42 -17.00
C THR A 963 7.70 1.21 -16.10
N SER A 964 6.83 1.33 -15.08
CA SER A 964 6.40 0.17 -14.29
C SER A 964 5.69 -0.88 -15.15
N HIS A 965 4.74 -0.48 -16.01
CA HIS A 965 4.06 -1.41 -16.92
C HIS A 965 4.99 -2.02 -17.98
N GLN A 966 6.03 -1.30 -18.42
CA GLN A 966 7.08 -1.86 -19.28
C GLN A 966 7.88 -2.94 -18.53
N LEU A 967 8.34 -2.67 -17.31
CA LEU A 967 9.07 -3.62 -16.48
C LEU A 967 8.20 -4.83 -16.05
N GLU A 968 6.91 -4.64 -15.83
CA GLU A 968 5.94 -5.74 -15.63
C GLU A 968 5.82 -6.62 -16.89
N SER A 969 5.75 -6.00 -18.07
CA SER A 969 5.72 -6.72 -19.35
C SER A 969 7.02 -7.50 -19.58
N GLU A 970 8.19 -6.88 -19.40
CA GLU A 970 9.49 -7.53 -19.49
C GLU A 970 9.63 -8.66 -18.47
N GLY A 971 9.22 -8.45 -17.22
CA GLY A 971 9.20 -9.47 -16.18
C GLY A 971 8.26 -10.63 -16.49
N SER A 972 7.14 -10.38 -17.19
CA SER A 972 6.25 -11.44 -17.68
C SER A 972 6.86 -12.24 -18.84
N ASN A 973 7.58 -11.56 -19.75
CA ASN A 973 8.26 -12.18 -20.88
C ASN A 973 9.43 -13.05 -20.40
N LEU A 974 10.25 -12.55 -19.47
CA LEU A 974 11.34 -13.30 -18.85
C LEU A 974 10.83 -14.51 -18.04
N ARG A 975 9.67 -14.39 -17.39
CA ARG A 975 9.01 -15.52 -16.71
C ARG A 975 8.51 -16.57 -17.70
N LEU A 976 7.98 -16.16 -18.85
CA LEU A 976 7.59 -17.08 -19.93
C LEU A 976 8.82 -17.77 -20.53
N GLU A 977 9.93 -17.06 -20.74
CA GLU A 977 11.19 -17.65 -21.20
C GLU A 977 11.77 -18.62 -20.18
N LEU A 978 11.74 -18.30 -18.88
CA LEU A 978 12.11 -19.25 -17.82
C LEU A 978 11.24 -20.51 -17.88
N MET A 979 9.93 -20.39 -18.05
CA MET A 979 9.04 -21.55 -18.19
C MET A 979 9.32 -22.38 -19.46
N THR A 980 9.67 -21.76 -20.59
CA THR A 980 10.08 -22.54 -21.79
C THR A 980 11.42 -23.23 -21.56
N LYS A 981 12.40 -22.57 -20.96
CA LYS A 981 13.71 -23.17 -20.60
C LYS A 981 13.58 -24.30 -19.57
N GLU A 982 12.71 -24.17 -18.57
CA GLU A 982 12.37 -25.28 -17.67
C GLU A 982 11.72 -26.46 -18.40
N SER A 983 10.90 -26.21 -19.43
CA SER A 983 10.27 -27.26 -20.23
C SER A 983 11.27 -27.96 -21.16
N GLU A 984 12.24 -27.22 -21.69
CA GLU A 984 13.37 -27.76 -22.44
C GLU A 984 14.29 -28.59 -21.52
N LEU A 985 14.65 -28.06 -20.35
CA LEU A 985 15.43 -28.78 -19.36
C LEU A 985 14.73 -30.08 -18.92
N ARG A 986 13.42 -30.06 -18.64
CA ARG A 986 12.67 -31.27 -18.32
C ARG A 986 12.74 -32.30 -19.45
N ARG A 987 12.46 -31.92 -20.69
CA ARG A 987 12.60 -32.81 -21.87
C ARG A 987 14.01 -33.38 -22.05
N MET A 988 15.04 -32.63 -21.66
CA MET A 988 16.43 -33.08 -21.74
C MET A 988 16.79 -34.04 -20.60
N HIS A 989 16.23 -33.86 -19.39
CA HIS A 989 16.31 -34.85 -18.32
C HIS A 989 15.52 -36.12 -18.69
N ASP A 990 14.26 -36.01 -19.13
CA ASP A 990 13.45 -37.14 -19.61
C ASP A 990 14.21 -37.97 -20.68
N LYS A 991 14.98 -37.29 -21.54
CA LYS A 991 15.84 -37.92 -22.55
C LYS A 991 17.09 -38.57 -21.96
N ILE A 992 17.73 -37.97 -20.96
CA ILE A 992 18.86 -38.57 -20.22
C ILE A 992 18.37 -39.82 -19.49
N ASP A 993 17.30 -39.73 -18.69
CA ASP A 993 16.70 -40.87 -17.98
C ASP A 993 16.33 -42.04 -18.92
N ASN A 994 15.90 -41.74 -20.15
CA ASN A 994 15.63 -42.76 -21.17
C ASN A 994 16.92 -43.38 -21.73
N LEU A 995 17.94 -42.58 -22.04
CA LEU A 995 19.25 -43.07 -22.51
C LEU A 995 19.99 -43.84 -21.42
N GLU A 996 19.85 -43.46 -20.14
CA GLU A 996 20.41 -44.20 -19.01
C GLU A 996 19.73 -45.57 -18.87
N ARG A 997 18.40 -45.65 -19.02
CA ARG A 997 17.69 -46.94 -19.07
C ARG A 997 18.07 -47.79 -20.29
N GLU A 998 18.25 -47.19 -21.48
CA GLU A 998 18.78 -47.91 -22.65
C GLU A 998 20.21 -48.46 -22.39
N ILE A 999 21.05 -47.71 -21.67
CA ILE A 999 22.38 -48.15 -21.25
C ILE A 999 22.31 -49.27 -20.20
N GLU A 1000 21.42 -49.19 -19.21
CA GLU A 1000 21.20 -50.26 -18.22
C GLU A 1000 20.70 -51.55 -18.89
N GLU A 1001 19.75 -51.46 -19.82
CA GLU A 1001 19.29 -52.60 -20.62
C GLU A 1001 20.43 -53.21 -21.47
N HIS A 1002 21.27 -52.37 -22.08
CA HIS A 1002 22.46 -52.82 -22.80
C HIS A 1002 23.53 -53.46 -21.89
N VAL A 1003 23.74 -52.94 -20.67
CA VAL A 1003 24.65 -53.53 -19.67
C VAL A 1003 24.13 -54.88 -19.19
N HIS A 1004 22.83 -55.04 -18.95
CA HIS A 1004 22.23 -56.33 -18.61
C HIS A 1004 22.28 -57.33 -19.80
N ALA A 1005 22.09 -56.86 -21.04
CA ALA A 1005 22.30 -57.69 -22.22
C ALA A 1005 23.76 -58.14 -22.34
N GLN A 1006 24.73 -57.23 -22.14
CA GLN A 1006 26.15 -57.56 -22.11
C GLN A 1006 26.47 -58.59 -21.02
N GLN A 1007 25.98 -58.42 -19.80
CA GLN A 1007 26.16 -59.39 -18.70
C GLN A 1007 25.58 -60.77 -19.06
N SER A 1008 24.45 -60.83 -19.77
CA SER A 1008 23.90 -62.09 -20.27
C SER A 1008 24.78 -62.73 -21.34
N TYR A 1009 25.31 -61.94 -22.28
CA TYR A 1009 26.26 -62.42 -23.29
C TYR A 1009 27.58 -62.87 -22.67
N GLU A 1010 28.11 -62.17 -21.66
CA GLU A 1010 29.31 -62.58 -20.91
C GLU A 1010 29.08 -63.91 -20.19
N GLN A 1011 27.92 -64.12 -19.55
CA GLN A 1011 27.57 -65.41 -18.94
C GLN A 1011 27.46 -66.52 -19.98
N GLN A 1012 26.88 -66.24 -21.16
CA GLN A 1012 26.82 -67.19 -22.27
C GLN A 1012 28.22 -67.51 -22.82
N VAL A 1013 29.09 -66.51 -22.98
CA VAL A 1013 30.50 -66.69 -23.40
C VAL A 1013 31.28 -67.49 -22.36
N ILE A 1014 31.13 -67.23 -21.06
CA ILE A 1014 31.76 -68.03 -20.00
C ILE A 1014 31.28 -69.49 -20.04
N SER A 1015 29.98 -69.71 -20.28
CA SER A 1015 29.40 -71.05 -20.42
C SER A 1015 29.94 -71.78 -21.66
N LEU A 1016 29.98 -71.10 -22.80
CA LEU A 1016 30.52 -71.62 -24.05
C LEU A 1016 32.03 -71.89 -23.94
N THR A 1017 32.81 -71.01 -23.32
CA THR A 1017 34.25 -71.22 -23.06
C THR A 1017 34.47 -72.46 -22.20
N ARG A 1018 33.69 -72.67 -21.13
CA ARG A 1018 33.75 -73.91 -20.32
C ARG A 1018 33.36 -75.15 -21.12
N SER A 1019 32.41 -75.03 -22.04
CA SER A 1019 32.04 -76.11 -22.97
C SER A 1019 33.14 -76.37 -24.01
N VAL A 1020 33.87 -75.35 -24.45
CA VAL A 1020 35.00 -75.47 -25.37
C VAL A 1020 36.18 -76.11 -24.64
N THR A 1021 36.57 -75.66 -23.43
CA THR A 1021 37.68 -76.27 -22.70
C THR A 1021 37.42 -77.73 -22.35
N THR A 1022 36.18 -78.10 -22.01
CA THR A 1022 35.83 -79.52 -21.78
C THR A 1022 35.79 -80.33 -23.09
N LEU A 1023 35.43 -79.74 -24.24
CA LEU A 1023 35.60 -80.38 -25.55
C LEU A 1023 37.06 -80.50 -25.98
N GLU A 1024 37.92 -79.55 -25.62
CA GLU A 1024 39.38 -79.58 -25.84
C GLU A 1024 40.05 -80.63 -24.94
N GLU A 1025 39.64 -80.76 -23.68
CA GLU A 1025 40.08 -81.83 -22.78
C GLU A 1025 39.66 -83.21 -23.29
N ASN A 1026 38.40 -83.37 -23.73
CA ASN A 1026 37.92 -84.61 -24.35
C ASN A 1026 38.65 -84.91 -25.66
N LEU A 1027 38.86 -83.91 -26.52
CA LEU A 1027 39.63 -84.07 -27.76
C LEU A 1027 41.05 -84.55 -27.45
N ARG A 1028 41.73 -83.88 -26.50
CA ARG A 1028 43.07 -84.27 -26.05
C ARG A 1028 43.12 -85.69 -25.51
N GLN A 1029 42.15 -86.11 -24.70
CA GLN A 1029 42.03 -87.51 -24.27
C GLN A 1029 41.93 -88.47 -25.48
N THR A 1030 41.09 -88.15 -26.47
CA THR A 1030 41.02 -88.98 -27.70
C THR A 1030 42.28 -88.91 -28.57
N GLU A 1031 43.08 -87.84 -28.48
CA GLU A 1031 44.39 -87.77 -29.14
C GLU A 1031 45.46 -88.60 -28.43
N ASP A 1032 45.45 -88.63 -27.09
CA ASP A 1032 46.30 -89.49 -26.26
C ASP A 1032 45.93 -90.98 -26.46
N GLU A 1033 44.64 -91.33 -26.43
CA GLU A 1033 44.15 -92.68 -26.79
C GLU A 1033 44.58 -93.10 -28.21
N LYS A 1034 44.46 -92.18 -29.17
CA LYS A 1034 44.89 -92.38 -30.56
C LYS A 1034 46.41 -92.47 -30.69
N ALA A 1035 47.19 -91.86 -29.79
CA ALA A 1035 48.64 -92.05 -29.72
C ALA A 1035 48.99 -93.45 -29.19
N VAL A 1036 48.29 -93.95 -28.17
CA VAL A 1036 48.41 -95.34 -27.70
C VAL A 1036 48.04 -96.34 -28.80
N LEU A 1037 46.88 -96.19 -29.43
CA LEU A 1037 46.44 -97.06 -30.54
C LEU A 1037 47.40 -97.01 -31.76
N ARG A 1038 48.07 -95.88 -31.99
CA ARG A 1038 49.15 -95.77 -32.99
C ARG A 1038 50.39 -96.55 -32.56
N ALA A 1039 50.78 -96.49 -31.29
CA ALA A 1039 51.90 -97.25 -30.74
C ALA A 1039 51.63 -98.76 -30.84
N ASP A 1040 50.43 -99.21 -30.47
CA ASP A 1040 49.98 -100.60 -30.62
C ASP A 1040 49.98 -101.04 -32.10
N TYR A 1041 49.50 -100.18 -33.01
CA TYR A 1041 49.56 -100.46 -34.44
C TYR A 1041 50.99 -100.56 -34.98
N THR A 1042 51.92 -99.71 -34.51
CA THR A 1042 53.34 -99.86 -34.87
C THR A 1042 53.95 -101.14 -34.29
N ALA A 1043 53.65 -101.50 -33.04
CA ALA A 1043 54.11 -102.76 -32.45
C ALA A 1043 53.54 -103.98 -33.20
N ALA A 1044 52.26 -103.95 -33.60
CA ALA A 1044 51.66 -104.99 -34.44
C ALA A 1044 52.34 -105.07 -35.83
N ARG A 1045 52.71 -103.92 -36.42
CA ARG A 1045 53.43 -103.85 -37.70
C ARG A 1045 54.89 -104.34 -37.58
N GLU A 1046 55.56 -104.08 -36.47
CA GLU A 1046 56.90 -104.61 -36.19
C GLU A 1046 56.88 -106.12 -35.97
N ASN A 1047 55.89 -106.65 -35.22
CA ASN A 1047 55.66 -108.09 -35.10
C ASN A 1047 55.36 -108.73 -36.46
N ALA A 1048 54.57 -108.09 -37.32
CA ALA A 1048 54.32 -108.55 -38.69
C ALA A 1048 55.61 -108.54 -39.54
N ALA A 1049 56.45 -107.51 -39.43
CA ALA A 1049 57.74 -107.44 -40.12
C ALA A 1049 58.74 -108.51 -39.63
N GLN A 1050 58.73 -108.84 -38.32
CA GLN A 1050 59.49 -109.96 -37.77
C GLN A 1050 58.99 -111.31 -38.29
N LEU A 1051 57.66 -111.48 -38.41
CA LEU A 1051 57.04 -112.66 -39.02
C LEU A 1051 57.40 -112.79 -40.51
N ASP A 1052 57.38 -111.72 -41.29
CA ASP A 1052 57.83 -111.75 -42.69
C ASP A 1052 59.34 -111.97 -42.83
N ALA A 1053 60.17 -111.47 -41.90
CA ALA A 1053 61.59 -111.78 -41.86
C ALA A 1053 61.87 -113.26 -41.52
N LEU A 1054 61.11 -113.84 -40.60
CA LEU A 1054 61.16 -115.29 -40.30
C LEU A 1054 60.65 -116.13 -41.49
N LYS A 1055 59.59 -115.68 -42.16
CA LYS A 1055 59.08 -116.27 -43.40
C LYS A 1055 60.14 -116.25 -44.49
N GLU A 1056 60.83 -115.12 -44.69
CA GLU A 1056 61.96 -115.03 -45.62
C GLU A 1056 63.11 -115.97 -45.23
N GLN A 1057 63.49 -116.08 -43.94
CA GLN A 1057 64.52 -117.05 -43.53
C GLN A 1057 64.12 -118.50 -43.81
N LEU A 1058 62.86 -118.87 -43.57
CA LEU A 1058 62.32 -120.19 -43.90
C LEU A 1058 62.26 -120.40 -45.42
N GLN A 1059 61.89 -119.38 -46.19
CA GLN A 1059 61.79 -119.44 -47.64
C GLN A 1059 63.18 -119.51 -48.31
N ARG A 1060 64.20 -118.85 -47.73
CA ARG A 1060 65.62 -119.01 -48.12
C ARG A 1060 66.15 -120.42 -47.84
N LYS A 1061 65.77 -121.02 -46.70
CA LYS A 1061 66.06 -122.45 -46.41
C LYS A 1061 65.35 -123.38 -47.39
N LEU A 1062 64.09 -123.08 -47.75
CA LEU A 1062 63.33 -123.83 -48.73
C LEU A 1062 63.96 -123.77 -50.13
N THR A 1063 64.45 -122.60 -50.57
CA THR A 1063 65.16 -122.47 -51.86
C THR A 1063 66.51 -123.19 -51.85
N ALA A 1064 67.22 -123.25 -50.72
CA ALA A 1064 68.44 -124.06 -50.62
C ALA A 1064 68.13 -125.56 -50.84
N MET A 1065 67.13 -126.11 -50.14
CA MET A 1065 66.71 -127.50 -50.36
C MET A 1065 66.06 -127.74 -51.74
N HIS A 1066 65.56 -126.69 -52.41
CA HIS A 1066 65.12 -126.77 -53.81
C HIS A 1066 66.31 -126.91 -54.75
N LEU A 1067 67.40 -126.16 -54.52
CA LEU A 1067 68.63 -126.25 -55.30
C LEU A 1067 69.33 -127.61 -55.09
N ASP A 1068 69.39 -128.12 -53.86
CA ASP A 1068 69.90 -129.46 -53.54
C ASP A 1068 69.09 -130.55 -54.28
N LYS A 1069 67.76 -130.37 -54.34
CA LYS A 1069 66.85 -131.25 -55.09
C LYS A 1069 67.05 -131.13 -56.61
N GLU A 1070 67.26 -129.95 -57.15
CA GLU A 1070 67.55 -129.74 -58.58
C GLU A 1070 68.86 -130.39 -58.99
N GLN A 1071 69.92 -130.31 -58.16
CA GLN A 1071 71.19 -131.01 -58.39
C GLN A 1071 71.03 -132.54 -58.37
N LEU A 1072 70.21 -133.08 -57.45
CA LEU A 1072 69.88 -134.50 -57.44
C LEU A 1072 69.01 -134.91 -58.65
N GLN A 1073 68.17 -134.01 -59.18
CA GLN A 1073 67.39 -134.27 -60.38
C GLN A 1073 68.25 -134.26 -61.66
N SER A 1074 69.20 -133.33 -61.81
CA SER A 1074 70.08 -133.32 -62.98
C SER A 1074 70.93 -134.60 -63.03
N LEU A 1075 71.44 -135.07 -61.89
CA LEU A 1075 72.19 -136.34 -61.82
C LEU A 1075 71.34 -137.56 -62.25
N VAL A 1076 70.02 -137.53 -62.02
CA VAL A 1076 69.07 -138.55 -62.49
C VAL A 1076 68.75 -138.39 -63.98
N GLU A 1077 68.86 -137.19 -64.54
CA GLU A 1077 68.66 -136.94 -65.97
C GLU A 1077 69.91 -137.24 -66.80
N ASP A 1078 71.12 -137.06 -66.26
CA ASP A 1078 72.38 -137.52 -66.86
C ASP A 1078 72.39 -139.07 -67.00
N LEU A 1079 72.05 -139.77 -65.91
CA LEU A 1079 71.93 -141.24 -65.90
C LEU A 1079 70.79 -141.77 -66.80
N ARG A 1080 69.79 -140.94 -67.12
CA ARG A 1080 68.76 -141.27 -68.12
C ARG A 1080 69.28 -141.09 -69.54
N GLN A 1081 69.99 -140.00 -69.82
CA GLN A 1081 70.57 -139.75 -71.14
C GLN A 1081 71.58 -140.83 -71.53
N GLU A 1082 72.39 -141.33 -70.58
CA GLU A 1082 73.29 -142.47 -70.80
C GLU A 1082 72.53 -143.76 -71.15
N SER A 1083 71.40 -144.02 -70.47
CA SER A 1083 70.50 -145.16 -70.76
C SER A 1083 69.81 -145.04 -72.14
N GLU A 1084 69.38 -143.84 -72.52
CA GLU A 1084 68.79 -143.56 -73.83
C GLU A 1084 69.83 -143.68 -74.96
N LEU A 1085 71.08 -143.32 -74.73
CA LEU A 1085 72.18 -143.51 -75.68
C LEU A 1085 72.42 -145.00 -75.98
N LEU A 1086 72.38 -145.85 -74.94
CA LEU A 1086 72.50 -147.31 -75.07
C LEU A 1086 71.28 -147.93 -75.77
N GLN A 1087 70.07 -147.42 -75.51
CA GLN A 1087 68.87 -147.84 -76.25
C GLN A 1087 68.93 -147.43 -77.73
N SER A 1088 69.49 -146.26 -78.04
CA SER A 1088 69.69 -145.78 -79.41
C SER A 1088 70.59 -146.73 -80.21
N GLN A 1089 71.73 -147.14 -79.66
CA GLN A 1089 72.63 -148.12 -80.29
C GLN A 1089 71.92 -149.47 -80.51
N LEU A 1090 71.17 -149.97 -79.53
CA LEU A 1090 70.38 -151.20 -79.66
C LEU A 1090 69.26 -151.10 -80.72
N SER A 1091 68.75 -149.90 -81.00
CA SER A 1091 67.80 -149.66 -82.08
C SER A 1091 68.45 -149.70 -83.46
N GLN A 1092 69.72 -149.31 -83.56
CA GLN A 1092 70.49 -149.26 -84.79
C GLN A 1092 70.87 -150.68 -85.27
N GLU A 1093 71.27 -151.55 -84.34
CA GLU A 1093 71.43 -153.01 -84.56
C GLU A 1093 70.12 -153.71 -84.98
N ARG A 1094 68.94 -153.17 -84.60
CA ARG A 1094 67.64 -153.70 -85.05
C ARG A 1094 67.23 -153.20 -86.44
N ALA A 1095 67.82 -152.11 -86.93
CA ALA A 1095 67.55 -151.58 -88.26
C ALA A 1095 68.31 -152.34 -89.36
N THR A 1096 69.52 -152.85 -89.08
CA THR A 1096 70.30 -153.67 -90.01
C THR A 1096 69.63 -155.02 -90.28
N VAL A 1097 69.08 -155.66 -89.25
CA VAL A 1097 68.29 -156.91 -89.36
C VAL A 1097 67.06 -156.71 -90.26
N LYS A 1098 66.29 -155.63 -90.07
CA LYS A 1098 65.10 -155.32 -90.90
C LYS A 1098 65.40 -155.21 -92.40
N ASN A 1099 66.58 -154.72 -92.78
CA ASN A 1099 66.97 -154.61 -94.19
C ASN A 1099 67.29 -155.97 -94.83
N LEU A 1100 67.65 -156.98 -94.04
CA LEU A 1100 67.79 -158.37 -94.52
C LEU A 1100 66.44 -159.08 -94.63
N GLU A 1101 65.50 -158.80 -93.70
CA GLU A 1101 64.13 -159.34 -93.74
C GLU A 1101 63.35 -158.84 -94.97
N ALA A 1102 63.50 -157.56 -95.33
CA ALA A 1102 62.82 -156.96 -96.49
C ALA A 1102 63.18 -157.64 -97.84
N LEU A 1103 64.41 -158.13 -97.98
CA LEU A 1103 64.88 -158.86 -99.18
C LEU A 1103 64.37 -160.32 -99.23
N LEU A 1104 64.00 -160.90 -98.09
CA LEU A 1104 63.35 -162.22 -98.03
C LEU A 1104 61.84 -162.13 -98.27
N GLN A 1105 61.18 -161.08 -97.78
CA GLN A 1105 59.74 -160.89 -97.95
C GLN A 1105 59.38 -160.55 -99.40
N THR A 1106 60.15 -159.67 -100.06
CA THR A 1106 59.97 -159.34 -101.48
C THR A 1106 60.26 -160.50 -102.45
N ASN A 1107 60.82 -161.60 -101.96
CA ASN A 1107 61.03 -162.85 -102.69
C ASN A 1107 59.79 -163.77 -102.55
N ARG A 1108 59.35 -164.04 -101.32
CA ARG A 1108 58.17 -164.89 -101.02
C ARG A 1108 56.85 -164.36 -101.58
N GLU A 1109 56.66 -163.04 -101.56
CA GLU A 1109 55.40 -162.42 -101.97
C GLU A 1109 55.14 -162.54 -103.49
N LYS A 1110 56.19 -162.75 -104.29
CA LYS A 1110 56.10 -163.02 -105.74
C LYS A 1110 55.76 -164.47 -106.06
N GLU A 1111 56.27 -165.43 -105.29
CA GLU A 1111 55.91 -166.85 -105.47
C GLU A 1111 54.41 -167.09 -105.21
N PHE A 1112 53.86 -166.44 -104.17
CA PHE A 1112 52.46 -166.65 -103.76
C PHE A 1112 51.46 -166.08 -104.76
N GLN A 1113 51.69 -164.88 -105.29
CA GLN A 1113 50.87 -164.32 -106.39
C GLN A 1113 51.03 -165.13 -107.69
N GLY A 1114 52.20 -165.74 -107.90
CA GLY A 1114 52.44 -166.68 -109.01
C GLY A 1114 51.55 -167.92 -108.98
N GLN A 1115 51.16 -168.41 -107.80
CA GLN A 1115 50.28 -169.59 -107.69
C GLN A 1115 48.80 -169.25 -107.94
N LEU A 1116 48.31 -168.10 -107.47
CA LEU A 1116 46.91 -167.70 -107.66
C LEU A 1116 46.62 -167.36 -109.13
N LEU A 1117 47.47 -166.53 -109.74
CA LEU A 1117 47.40 -166.23 -111.18
C LEU A 1117 47.67 -167.45 -112.07
N SER A 1118 48.34 -168.50 -111.56
CA SER A 1118 48.52 -169.74 -112.32
C SER A 1118 47.20 -170.51 -112.49
N GLN A 1119 46.28 -170.51 -111.51
CA GLN A 1119 44.96 -171.12 -111.72
C GLN A 1119 44.12 -170.32 -112.72
N GLU A 1120 44.09 -168.99 -112.59
CA GLU A 1120 43.30 -168.12 -113.49
C GLU A 1120 43.87 -168.03 -114.91
N ARG A 1121 45.21 -168.14 -115.09
CA ARG A 1121 45.83 -168.24 -116.41
C ARG A 1121 45.78 -169.65 -117.01
N ASN A 1122 45.66 -170.73 -116.23
CA ASN A 1122 45.60 -172.08 -116.83
C ASN A 1122 44.31 -172.33 -117.63
N THR A 1123 43.20 -171.66 -117.32
CA THR A 1123 41.98 -171.68 -118.14
C THR A 1123 42.13 -170.86 -119.42
N GLU A 1124 42.78 -169.69 -119.36
CA GLU A 1124 43.07 -168.86 -120.53
C GLU A 1124 44.12 -169.51 -121.46
N ILE A 1125 45.14 -170.16 -120.89
CA ILE A 1125 46.12 -171.00 -121.58
C ILE A 1125 45.42 -172.12 -122.35
N GLN A 1126 44.33 -172.68 -121.84
CA GLN A 1126 43.60 -173.73 -122.56
C GLN A 1126 42.93 -173.21 -123.85
N MET A 1127 42.43 -171.97 -123.86
CA MET A 1127 41.86 -171.34 -125.07
C MET A 1127 42.93 -170.82 -126.06
N LEU A 1128 44.19 -170.70 -125.65
CA LEU A 1128 45.29 -170.22 -126.51
C LEU A 1128 46.26 -171.33 -126.97
N LYS A 1129 46.33 -172.47 -126.26
CA LYS A 1129 47.01 -173.71 -126.72
C LYS A 1129 46.50 -174.14 -128.10
N ASP A 1130 45.18 -174.12 -128.30
CA ASP A 1130 44.52 -174.47 -129.56
C ASP A 1130 44.80 -173.47 -130.69
N ARG A 1131 45.29 -172.26 -130.36
CA ARG A 1131 45.57 -171.19 -131.32
C ARG A 1131 47.06 -171.07 -131.69
N LEU A 1132 47.97 -171.59 -130.87
CA LEU A 1132 49.40 -171.58 -131.14
C LEU A 1132 49.90 -172.84 -131.85
N SER A 1133 49.32 -174.02 -131.53
CA SER A 1133 49.63 -175.30 -132.19
C SER A 1133 49.46 -175.24 -133.71
N LEU A 1134 48.51 -174.43 -134.18
CA LEU A 1134 48.26 -174.15 -135.60
C LEU A 1134 49.41 -173.38 -136.28
N ASN A 1135 50.16 -172.54 -135.56
CA ASN A 1135 51.24 -171.70 -136.12
C ASN A 1135 52.64 -172.28 -135.95
N ASP A 1136 52.90 -173.12 -134.93
CA ASP A 1136 54.15 -173.90 -134.88
C ASP A 1136 54.30 -174.81 -136.12
N SER A 1137 53.18 -175.25 -136.71
CA SER A 1137 53.16 -175.96 -138.00
C SER A 1137 53.65 -175.13 -139.20
N LYS A 1138 53.60 -173.79 -139.13
CA LYS A 1138 53.96 -172.89 -140.24
C LYS A 1138 55.41 -172.43 -140.20
N THR A 1139 55.94 -172.07 -139.04
CA THR A 1139 57.31 -171.52 -138.97
C THR A 1139 58.37 -172.59 -139.23
N GLN A 1140 58.08 -173.87 -138.93
CA GLN A 1140 58.99 -174.99 -139.23
C GLN A 1140 59.25 -175.21 -140.73
N SER A 1141 58.40 -174.71 -141.65
CA SER A 1141 58.67 -174.78 -143.09
C SER A 1141 59.51 -173.59 -143.60
N GLN A 1142 59.28 -172.37 -143.09
CA GLN A 1142 60.05 -171.18 -143.50
C GLN A 1142 61.53 -171.28 -143.12
N SER A 1143 61.87 -171.99 -142.03
CA SER A 1143 63.24 -172.37 -141.67
C SER A 1143 63.94 -173.31 -142.67
N ARG A 1144 63.27 -173.77 -143.74
CA ARG A 1144 63.89 -174.47 -144.88
C ARG A 1144 63.96 -173.63 -146.15
N GLU A 1145 63.18 -172.55 -146.26
CA GLU A 1145 63.05 -171.79 -147.51
C GLU A 1145 63.97 -170.57 -147.58
N ILE A 1146 64.28 -169.87 -146.47
CA ILE A 1146 65.25 -168.75 -146.53
C ILE A 1146 66.72 -169.23 -146.57
N ALA A 1147 66.97 -170.52 -146.35
CA ALA A 1147 68.21 -171.18 -146.76
C ALA A 1147 68.41 -171.23 -148.31
N SER A 1148 67.36 -170.94 -149.11
CA SER A 1148 67.43 -170.78 -150.57
C SER A 1148 66.93 -169.42 -151.11
N LEU A 1149 66.05 -168.70 -150.39
CA LEU A 1149 65.70 -167.29 -150.67
C LEU A 1149 66.79 -166.31 -150.20
N ARG A 1150 67.71 -166.72 -149.31
CA ARG A 1150 69.10 -166.26 -149.31
C ARG A 1150 70.04 -167.43 -149.64
N THR A 1151 71.33 -167.11 -149.84
CA THR A 1151 72.07 -167.54 -151.05
C THR A 1151 71.53 -166.88 -152.34
N ARG A 1152 70.72 -165.81 -152.19
CA ARG A 1152 70.00 -165.10 -153.26
C ARG A 1152 69.64 -163.63 -152.94
N ASN A 1153 70.13 -163.05 -151.84
CA ASN A 1153 69.88 -161.62 -151.53
C ASN A 1153 70.96 -160.97 -150.63
N VAL A 1154 72.23 -161.39 -150.72
CA VAL A 1154 73.34 -160.54 -150.18
C VAL A 1154 73.52 -159.27 -151.03
N GLU A 1155 72.85 -159.19 -152.18
CA GLU A 1155 72.84 -158.06 -153.11
C GLU A 1155 72.02 -156.85 -152.62
N LEU A 1156 71.26 -156.92 -151.50
CA LEU A 1156 70.48 -155.79 -150.97
C LEU A 1156 70.76 -155.50 -149.49
N GLU A 1157 71.33 -154.32 -149.25
CA GLU A 1157 71.59 -153.71 -147.92
C GLU A 1157 71.54 -152.15 -147.96
N GLY A 1158 70.96 -151.55 -149.01
CA GLY A 1158 71.22 -150.15 -149.39
C GLY A 1158 70.45 -149.02 -148.68
N ASP A 1159 69.39 -149.30 -147.92
CA ASP A 1159 68.29 -148.32 -147.72
C ASP A 1159 68.09 -147.74 -146.28
N VAL A 1160 69.20 -147.62 -145.53
CA VAL A 1160 69.65 -146.32 -144.95
C VAL A 1160 68.64 -145.41 -144.19
N GLU A 1161 68.56 -145.56 -142.86
CA GLU A 1161 69.29 -144.69 -141.90
C GLU A 1161 69.15 -143.12 -141.98
N ARG A 1162 67.97 -142.47 -141.79
CA ARG A 1162 67.86 -140.98 -141.88
C ARG A 1162 66.91 -140.18 -140.90
N LEU A 1163 66.81 -140.42 -139.56
CA LEU A 1163 65.68 -139.83 -138.75
C LEU A 1163 65.74 -139.30 -137.26
N ARG A 1164 66.78 -139.38 -136.40
CA ARG A 1164 66.63 -139.15 -134.91
C ARG A 1164 66.92 -137.72 -134.33
N ARG A 1165 66.26 -137.32 -133.20
CA ARG A 1165 66.37 -136.02 -132.44
C ARG A 1165 66.11 -136.09 -130.88
N GLN A 1166 66.07 -134.96 -130.15
CA GLN A 1166 66.30 -134.79 -128.66
C GLN A 1166 65.37 -133.76 -127.91
N LEU A 1167 65.39 -133.69 -126.55
CA LEU A 1167 64.61 -132.75 -125.67
C LEU A 1167 65.30 -132.37 -124.31
N SER A 1168 64.83 -131.33 -123.55
CA SER A 1168 65.56 -130.72 -122.39
C SER A 1168 64.69 -129.93 -121.36
N ASN A 1169 65.12 -129.91 -120.07
CA ASN A 1169 64.63 -129.15 -118.89
C ASN A 1169 63.13 -129.22 -118.50
N GLU A 1170 62.83 -129.07 -117.21
CA GLU A 1170 61.73 -128.26 -116.59
C GLU A 1170 62.02 -128.27 -115.07
N LYS A 1171 62.52 -127.18 -114.47
CA LYS A 1171 61.77 -126.00 -114.03
C LYS A 1171 60.82 -126.31 -112.85
N PHE A 1172 61.24 -126.24 -111.59
CA PHE A 1172 61.81 -125.06 -110.88
C PHE A 1172 60.74 -123.97 -110.71
N GLU A 1173 60.87 -123.11 -109.69
CA GLU A 1173 60.03 -121.90 -109.46
C GLU A 1173 58.52 -122.09 -109.18
N ARG A 1174 57.93 -123.27 -109.39
CA ARG A 1174 56.47 -123.48 -109.46
C ARG A 1174 56.00 -124.73 -108.71
N ASP A 1175 54.84 -124.76 -108.05
CA ASP A 1175 53.85 -123.70 -107.83
C ASP A 1175 52.99 -124.00 -106.57
N ARG A 1176 53.17 -123.23 -105.47
CA ARG A 1176 52.13 -122.80 -104.49
C ARG A 1176 52.74 -122.17 -103.23
N ALA A 1177 52.56 -120.88 -102.90
CA ALA A 1177 51.84 -119.77 -103.56
C ALA A 1177 50.31 -119.98 -103.74
N VAL A 1178 49.53 -118.95 -104.12
CA VAL A 1178 48.28 -119.14 -104.89
C VAL A 1178 46.93 -118.70 -104.25
N GLN A 1179 46.52 -118.79 -102.98
CA GLN A 1179 46.82 -119.64 -101.83
C GLN A 1179 48.18 -119.52 -101.11
N GLU A 1180 48.64 -118.37 -100.62
CA GLU A 1180 48.19 -116.95 -100.68
C GLU A 1180 46.65 -116.63 -100.67
N LEU A 1181 46.27 -115.64 -101.49
CA LEU A 1181 45.00 -115.00 -101.84
C LEU A 1181 43.76 -115.26 -100.94
N ARG A 1182 43.13 -114.24 -100.35
CA ARG A 1182 43.29 -112.76 -100.37
C ARG A 1182 42.74 -112.23 -99.01
N ARG A 1183 43.34 -111.20 -98.40
CA ARG A 1183 43.06 -109.75 -98.60
C ARG A 1183 41.62 -109.34 -98.26
N ASN A 1184 41.48 -108.27 -97.46
CA ASN A 1184 40.24 -107.54 -97.05
C ASN A 1184 39.42 -108.18 -95.89
N GLY A 1185 39.10 -107.40 -94.83
CA GLY A 1185 38.26 -107.82 -93.67
C GLY A 1185 36.84 -107.21 -93.68
N ILE A 1186 36.22 -106.94 -92.50
CA ILE A 1186 35.10 -105.98 -92.16
C ILE A 1186 34.01 -106.53 -91.16
N ALA A 1187 33.77 -105.78 -90.08
CA ALA A 1187 32.52 -105.63 -89.25
C ALA A 1187 31.97 -106.81 -88.35
N PRO A 1188 30.69 -106.84 -87.88
CA PRO A 1188 30.27 -106.63 -86.46
C PRO A 1188 29.41 -107.83 -85.92
N PRO A 1189 28.31 -107.76 -85.11
CA PRO A 1189 27.81 -106.87 -84.02
C PRO A 1189 27.32 -107.61 -82.71
N LEU A 1190 26.77 -106.86 -81.72
CA LEU A 1190 25.65 -107.13 -80.75
C LEU A 1190 25.38 -108.51 -80.05
N THR A 1191 24.84 -108.48 -78.81
CA THR A 1191 23.58 -109.18 -78.36
C THR A 1191 23.08 -108.80 -76.93
N LEU A 1192 21.89 -109.30 -76.53
CA LEU A 1192 21.04 -108.99 -75.33
C LEU A 1192 21.40 -109.86 -74.07
N SER A 1193 20.73 -109.90 -72.88
CA SER A 1193 19.43 -109.40 -72.35
C SER A 1193 19.33 -109.44 -70.79
N GLU A 1194 18.33 -108.73 -70.19
CA GLU A 1194 17.56 -109.04 -68.92
C GLU A 1194 18.26 -109.08 -67.49
N TYR A 1195 17.63 -108.95 -66.29
CA TYR A 1195 16.23 -108.62 -65.81
C TYR A 1195 16.18 -108.07 -64.32
N SER A 1196 15.37 -107.01 -64.05
CA SER A 1196 14.54 -106.62 -62.83
C SER A 1196 14.95 -106.60 -61.32
N GLY A 1197 14.35 -105.64 -60.57
CA GLY A 1197 13.89 -105.74 -59.14
C GLY A 1197 14.34 -104.60 -58.19
N GLU A 1198 13.66 -104.18 -57.09
CA GLU A 1198 12.22 -104.16 -56.70
C GLU A 1198 11.97 -103.10 -55.55
N HIS A 1199 10.87 -103.14 -54.76
CA HIS A 1199 10.29 -102.01 -54.01
C HIS A 1199 9.94 -102.25 -52.51
N LEU A 1200 9.96 -101.15 -51.71
CA LEU A 1200 9.13 -100.85 -50.51
C LEU A 1200 9.25 -101.75 -49.25
N PRO A 1201 8.87 -101.21 -48.08
CA PRO A 1201 7.54 -101.43 -47.47
C PRO A 1201 6.95 -100.07 -46.96
N ARG A 1202 5.83 -99.86 -46.24
CA ARG A 1202 4.63 -100.57 -45.68
C ARG A 1202 3.62 -99.42 -45.29
N SER A 1203 2.51 -99.46 -44.53
CA SER A 1203 1.58 -100.40 -43.83
C SER A 1203 0.43 -99.53 -43.23
N LEU A 1204 -0.81 -99.95 -42.93
CA LEU A 1204 -1.65 -101.14 -43.22
C LEU A 1204 -3.11 -100.86 -42.78
N SER A 1205 -4.03 -101.80 -43.06
CA SER A 1205 -5.30 -102.07 -42.32
C SER A 1205 -6.49 -101.10 -42.56
N ARG A 1206 -7.78 -101.48 -42.39
CA ARG A 1206 -8.47 -102.80 -42.43
C ARG A 1206 -10.00 -102.58 -42.59
N GLU A 1207 -10.79 -103.67 -42.69
CA GLU A 1207 -12.27 -103.71 -42.66
C GLU A 1207 -12.97 -103.01 -43.88
N ARG A 1208 -14.28 -103.02 -44.11
CA ARG A 1208 -15.41 -104.02 -44.11
C ARG A 1208 -16.54 -103.38 -44.96
N THR A 1209 -17.61 -103.97 -45.52
CA THR A 1209 -18.15 -105.30 -45.94
C THR A 1209 -19.54 -104.98 -46.58
N LEU A 1210 -20.22 -105.68 -47.50
CA LEU A 1210 -20.07 -106.84 -48.44
C LEU A 1210 -21.45 -106.92 -49.20
N PRO A 1211 -21.76 -107.87 -50.13
CA PRO A 1211 -20.93 -108.78 -50.95
C PRO A 1211 -21.31 -108.85 -52.47
N ARG A 1212 -20.48 -109.60 -53.22
CA ARG A 1212 -20.82 -110.57 -54.32
C ARG A 1212 -20.88 -110.16 -55.82
N SER A 1213 -19.94 -110.81 -56.55
CA SER A 1213 -20.07 -111.54 -57.85
C SER A 1213 -20.00 -110.86 -59.25
N ARG A 1214 -18.82 -111.04 -59.88
CA ARG A 1214 -18.53 -111.64 -61.22
C ARG A 1214 -18.72 -110.87 -62.56
N SER A 1215 -17.56 -110.46 -63.08
CA SER A 1215 -16.98 -110.71 -64.43
C SER A 1215 -17.33 -109.84 -65.67
N ARG A 1216 -16.38 -109.83 -66.64
CA ARG A 1216 -16.26 -109.04 -67.91
C ARG A 1216 -15.81 -107.57 -67.74
N SER A 1217 -15.16 -106.86 -68.69
CA SER A 1217 -14.31 -107.25 -69.85
C SER A 1217 -13.57 -106.04 -70.50
N ARG A 1218 -12.36 -106.27 -71.03
CA ARG A 1218 -11.68 -105.63 -72.22
C ARG A 1218 -11.74 -104.10 -72.53
N SER A 1219 -10.54 -103.49 -72.57
CA SER A 1219 -9.82 -102.93 -73.77
C SER A 1219 -9.93 -101.47 -74.28
N LEU A 1220 -8.75 -100.91 -74.62
CA LEU A 1220 -8.38 -99.92 -75.69
C LEU A 1220 -8.52 -98.38 -75.49
N SER A 1221 -7.35 -97.69 -75.38
CA SER A 1221 -6.78 -96.60 -76.23
C SER A 1221 -7.62 -95.38 -76.75
N PRO A 1222 -6.99 -94.23 -77.19
CA PRO A 1222 -5.65 -93.66 -76.92
C PRO A 1222 -5.62 -92.18 -76.37
N PRO A 1223 -5.15 -91.09 -77.07
CA PRO A 1223 -4.10 -90.15 -76.57
C PRO A 1223 -4.63 -88.67 -76.44
N PRO A 1224 -3.83 -87.53 -76.44
CA PRO A 1224 -2.36 -87.33 -76.54
C PRO A 1224 -1.69 -86.17 -75.71
N ARG A 1225 -0.33 -86.16 -75.69
CA ARG A 1225 0.62 -84.99 -75.64
C ARG A 1225 0.63 -84.07 -74.38
N TYR A 1226 1.73 -83.39 -73.99
CA TYR A 1226 3.12 -83.28 -74.53
C TYR A 1226 4.16 -83.05 -73.39
N ARG A 1227 5.38 -83.61 -73.56
CA ARG A 1227 6.77 -83.14 -73.24
C ARG A 1227 7.05 -81.90 -72.36
N ASN A 1228 8.24 -81.68 -71.77
CA ASN A 1228 9.38 -82.50 -71.28
C ASN A 1228 10.47 -81.53 -70.73
N SER A 1229 11.34 -82.01 -69.81
CA SER A 1229 12.65 -81.43 -69.42
C SER A 1229 13.77 -81.70 -70.48
N PRO A 1230 15.10 -81.51 -70.25
CA PRO A 1230 15.87 -80.79 -69.20
C PRO A 1230 17.11 -79.99 -69.75
N ASN A 1231 18.01 -79.55 -68.84
CA ASN A 1231 19.49 -79.40 -68.93
C ASN A 1231 20.21 -79.13 -70.28
N THR A 1232 21.07 -78.10 -70.33
CA THR A 1232 22.57 -78.25 -70.32
C THR A 1232 23.31 -76.89 -70.21
N SER A 1233 24.63 -76.94 -70.05
CA SER A 1233 25.56 -75.82 -69.79
C SER A 1233 26.45 -75.46 -71.02
N PHE A 1234 27.44 -74.57 -70.80
CA PHE A 1234 28.40 -73.94 -71.74
C PHE A 1234 27.84 -72.72 -72.52
N ALA A 1235 28.27 -71.45 -72.41
CA ALA A 1235 29.51 -70.75 -71.97
C ALA A 1235 30.46 -70.29 -73.11
N ALA A 1236 30.61 -68.97 -73.28
CA ALA A 1236 31.84 -68.32 -73.78
C ALA A 1236 31.85 -66.77 -73.64
N SER A 1237 32.97 -66.25 -73.10
CA SER A 1237 33.67 -65.01 -73.52
C SER A 1237 33.25 -63.57 -73.09
N VAL A 1238 34.28 -62.70 -73.11
CA VAL A 1238 34.36 -61.21 -73.08
C VAL A 1238 33.87 -60.39 -71.86
N ARG A 1239 34.79 -60.25 -70.89
CA ARG A 1239 35.32 -58.98 -70.31
C ARG A 1239 34.42 -57.73 -70.06
N GLN A 1240 34.33 -57.41 -68.75
CA GLN A 1240 34.82 -56.19 -68.05
C GLN A 1240 34.13 -54.79 -68.15
N ARG A 1241 33.97 -54.24 -66.93
CA ARG A 1241 34.13 -52.85 -66.44
C ARG A 1241 32.95 -51.84 -66.54
N SER A 1242 32.79 -51.14 -65.41
CA SER A 1242 31.98 -49.93 -65.15
C SER A 1242 32.51 -48.70 -65.92
N PRO A 1243 31.76 -47.58 -65.95
CA PRO A 1243 31.97 -46.53 -64.93
C PRO A 1243 30.67 -45.73 -64.53
N ASP A 1244 30.59 -45.10 -63.35
CA ASP A 1244 30.73 -43.63 -63.04
C ASP A 1244 29.37 -42.89 -62.87
N ARG A 1245 29.12 -41.96 -61.91
CA ARG A 1245 29.73 -40.65 -61.48
C ARG A 1245 29.32 -39.45 -62.38
N SER A 1246 29.28 -38.17 -61.95
CA SER A 1246 29.29 -37.51 -60.62
C SER A 1246 29.20 -35.97 -60.69
N TYR A 1247 28.61 -35.31 -59.67
CA TYR A 1247 28.99 -33.98 -59.09
C TYR A 1247 28.88 -32.65 -59.90
N LEU A 1248 28.97 -31.53 -59.13
CA LEU A 1248 29.11 -30.10 -59.49
C LEU A 1248 27.83 -29.33 -59.95
N ASP A 1249 27.66 -28.02 -59.72
CA ASP A 1249 28.04 -27.09 -58.61
C ASP A 1249 27.31 -25.71 -58.79
N SER A 1250 27.55 -24.74 -57.89
CA SER A 1250 27.45 -23.26 -58.09
C SER A 1250 26.08 -22.53 -58.00
N ASP A 1251 25.89 -21.86 -56.84
CA ASP A 1251 25.69 -20.39 -56.65
C ASP A 1251 24.39 -19.58 -56.95
N TYR A 1252 24.03 -18.80 -55.91
CA TYR A 1252 23.61 -17.37 -55.88
C TYR A 1252 22.16 -16.88 -56.22
N LEU A 1253 21.70 -15.92 -55.37
CA LEU A 1253 20.68 -14.86 -55.58
C LEU A 1253 19.18 -15.27 -55.72
N ASP A 1254 18.17 -14.45 -55.39
CA ASP A 1254 18.03 -13.33 -54.41
C ASP A 1254 16.52 -12.97 -54.18
N THR A 1255 16.24 -12.10 -53.19
CA THR A 1255 15.10 -11.17 -53.01
C THR A 1255 13.64 -11.53 -53.42
N MET A 1256 12.76 -11.47 -52.40
CA MET A 1256 11.56 -10.61 -52.26
C MET A 1256 10.73 -10.17 -53.49
N PRO A 1257 9.38 -10.21 -53.38
CA PRO A 1257 8.48 -9.25 -54.02
C PRO A 1257 7.89 -8.22 -53.02
N LYS A 1258 8.04 -6.93 -53.33
CA LYS A 1258 7.26 -5.81 -52.73
C LYS A 1258 6.27 -5.24 -53.76
N THR A 1259 5.07 -4.90 -53.32
CA THR A 1259 4.22 -3.85 -53.93
C THR A 1259 3.53 -3.07 -52.79
N TYR A 1260 3.84 -1.79 -52.55
CA TYR A 1260 3.44 -0.59 -53.31
C TYR A 1260 1.90 -0.38 -53.29
N GLY A 1261 1.36 0.76 -52.83
CA GLY A 1261 1.99 1.92 -52.14
C GLY A 1261 1.16 3.21 -52.29
N HIS A 1262 1.60 4.30 -51.63
CA HIS A 1262 1.26 5.71 -51.88
C HIS A 1262 -0.20 6.20 -51.62
N ASP A 1263 -0.47 7.45 -51.21
CA ASP A 1263 0.38 8.50 -50.60
C ASP A 1263 -0.47 9.65 -50.03
N VAL A 1264 0.13 10.48 -49.14
CA VAL A 1264 -0.14 11.92 -48.91
C VAL A 1264 -1.57 12.28 -48.41
N LEU A 1265 -1.75 13.09 -47.35
CA LEU A 1265 -0.96 14.24 -46.86
C LEU A 1265 -0.74 14.15 -45.34
#